data_AF-A0A352HT31-F1
#
_entry.id   AF-A0A352HT31-F1
#
_cell.length_a   1.000
_cell.length_b   1.000
_cell.length_c   1.000
_cell.angle_alpha   90.00
_cell.angle_beta   90.00
_cell.angle_gamma   90.00
#
_symmetry.space_group_name_H-M   'P 1'
#
loop_
_entity.id
_entity.type
_entity.pdbx_description
1 polymer ?
#
loop_
_entity_poly.entity_id
_entity_poly.type
_entity_poly.pdbx_seq_one_letter_code
_entity_poly.pdbx_strand_id
1 'polypeptide(L)'
;MTLDNISHKGSGKLVTADAVKIGGGMGNIARSRSRSDIYYDPSTPVNDLAQKTEQPEPASDVESEDVDGEQAPEDEPTAAPVKKGTAPKFSTSGMPRFVEAARYWMQWAGIPESVYSPFHGADDYKDDYTARGHWVNYLAGGSRVLPGRNGLHIPVDISFALHSDAGLRSDNSIVGTLGIYYTNNGQKYADGTPRINSRMLTDIIMRQIVGDIRAEFEPNWTRRSMWDKSYLEARVAEVPTTLIELMSHQNFGDMRYGLDPNFQFTVGRAIYKGMLRFIAQRKGRDVVVQPLPVNDFAIRRTGKGRYRLSWKPTADPLEPTATPDKYIIFERTAGNLGFRKIAEVKGTSFDLKVTDTEVHSFKVLAANAGGVSFPSEVLALRECPDGSAPALIVNGFTRVSGPASFSEGSSAGFRSEDDFGVPYIRNITFSGHQRDFRRNNGNRTGASDTNYVSEVIAGNTFDFVAEHGMSLGEAGYGFVSASLLSVENGEVDLDAYPVVDLILGKQKTTVVGCGKSGVNYRTFTTQLQSRLRSYLSGGGRLLVSGAYVASDLFDDRSTEADHRFAREVLGVELDASRRHNGRLAVRGASGRYTFCNTLNDKMYIVEKPDALTPLYGSSVIMQFGDDNSAAAVAGRRDKGRIVVMSVPFESVEGDENRDRLMKTLLENLR
;
A
#
# COMPACT_ATOMS: atom_id res chain seq x y z
N MET A 1 1.74 4.22 -12.57
CA MET A 1 0.97 5.38 -12.02
C MET A 1 -0.19 5.61 -12.98
N THR A 2 -1.43 5.45 -12.52
CA THR A 2 -2.60 5.89 -13.31
C THR A 2 -2.67 7.41 -13.19
N LEU A 3 -2.65 8.13 -14.30
CA LEU A 3 -2.77 9.59 -14.29
C LEU A 3 -4.19 9.97 -13.84
N ASP A 4 -4.27 10.82 -12.84
CA ASP A 4 -5.49 11.55 -12.50
C ASP A 4 -5.54 12.84 -13.36
N ASN A 5 -6.74 13.23 -13.78
CA ASN A 5 -7.00 14.51 -14.44
C ASN A 5 -7.10 15.69 -13.45
N ILE A 6 -6.99 15.43 -12.14
CA ILE A 6 -6.92 16.42 -11.07
C ILE A 6 -5.46 16.53 -10.57
N SER A 7 -4.85 17.69 -10.76
CA SER A 7 -3.53 18.01 -10.19
C SER A 7 -3.71 18.86 -8.93
N HIS A 8 -3.32 18.35 -7.77
CA HIS A 8 -3.34 19.12 -6.51
C HIS A 8 -2.35 20.30 -6.48
N LYS A 9 -1.44 20.41 -7.47
CA LYS A 9 -0.42 21.48 -7.54
C LYS A 9 -0.86 22.73 -8.32
N GLY A 10 -2.15 22.86 -8.59
CA GLY A 10 -2.75 24.06 -9.20
C GLY A 10 -2.74 24.08 -10.73
N SER A 11 -3.36 25.12 -11.30
CA SER A 11 -3.46 25.35 -12.74
C SER A 11 -2.13 25.81 -13.36
N GLY A 12 -1.93 25.56 -14.66
CA GLY A 12 -0.75 26.01 -15.41
C GLY A 12 0.53 25.17 -15.25
N LYS A 13 0.44 23.95 -14.71
CA LYS A 13 1.58 23.01 -14.58
C LYS A 13 1.63 22.00 -15.73
N LEU A 14 2.83 21.56 -16.10
CA LEU A 14 3.05 20.53 -17.12
C LEU A 14 2.91 19.12 -16.49
N VAL A 15 2.05 18.27 -17.07
CA VAL A 15 1.91 16.86 -16.70
C VAL A 15 2.62 16.01 -17.74
N THR A 16 3.58 15.19 -17.31
CA THR A 16 4.33 14.27 -18.18
C THR A 16 3.95 12.83 -17.88
N ALA A 17 3.74 12.03 -18.92
CA ALA A 17 3.27 10.65 -18.82
C ALA A 17 3.96 9.74 -19.84
N ASP A 18 4.31 8.52 -19.42
CA ASP A 18 4.89 7.49 -20.31
C ASP A 18 3.86 6.91 -21.29
N ALA A 19 2.58 6.90 -20.91
CA ALA A 19 1.46 6.53 -21.77
C ALA A 19 0.18 7.25 -21.31
N VAL A 20 -0.60 7.75 -22.26
CA VAL A 20 -1.92 8.36 -22.02
C VAL A 20 -2.96 7.51 -22.73
N LYS A 21 -3.90 6.92 -21.97
CA LYS A 21 -5.07 6.25 -22.55
C LYS A 21 -6.12 7.31 -22.88
N ILE A 22 -6.39 7.52 -24.17
CA ILE A 22 -7.49 8.38 -24.65
C ILE A 22 -8.71 7.47 -24.89
N GLY A 23 -9.83 7.77 -24.25
CA GLY A 23 -11.02 6.90 -24.22
C GLY A 23 -11.05 5.97 -23.00
N GLY A 24 -12.24 5.75 -22.46
CA GLY A 24 -12.43 5.31 -21.08
C GLY A 24 -12.85 6.52 -20.24
N GLY A 25 -11.97 7.44 -19.84
CA GLY A 25 -12.36 8.64 -19.07
C GLY A 25 -12.56 8.39 -17.56
N MET A 26 -11.94 9.19 -16.71
CA MET A 26 -12.26 9.20 -15.28
C MET A 26 -13.56 9.98 -15.06
N GLY A 27 -14.64 9.24 -14.82
CA GLY A 27 -15.94 9.79 -14.48
C GLY A 27 -16.85 8.66 -14.05
N ASN A 28 -17.66 8.86 -13.02
CA ASN A 28 -18.61 7.83 -12.62
C ASN A 28 -19.50 7.47 -13.82
N ILE A 29 -19.76 6.18 -14.04
CA ILE A 29 -20.64 5.75 -15.12
C ILE A 29 -22.06 6.04 -14.69
N ALA A 30 -22.82 6.74 -15.52
CA ALA A 30 -24.23 6.95 -15.26
C ALA A 30 -24.97 5.62 -15.49
N ARG A 31 -25.83 5.21 -14.54
CA ARG A 31 -26.51 3.90 -14.46
C ARG A 31 -28.01 4.08 -14.34
N SER A 32 -28.82 3.24 -14.99
CA SER A 32 -30.27 3.27 -14.77
C SER A 32 -30.77 2.11 -13.94
N ARG A 33 -31.69 2.39 -13.00
CA ARG A 33 -32.44 1.37 -12.26
C ARG A 33 -33.44 0.61 -13.15
N SER A 34 -33.71 1.11 -14.35
CA SER A 34 -34.63 0.53 -15.33
C SER A 34 -33.97 0.58 -16.70
N ARG A 35 -33.21 -0.46 -17.05
CA ARG A 35 -32.64 -0.61 -18.39
C ARG A 35 -33.69 -1.24 -19.30
N SER A 36 -34.49 -0.38 -19.95
CA SER A 36 -35.43 -0.75 -21.00
C SER A 36 -34.77 -0.78 -22.39
N ASP A 37 -33.48 -0.49 -22.47
CA ASP A 37 -32.58 -0.65 -23.61
C ASP A 37 -32.26 -2.12 -23.87
N ILE A 38 -33.31 -2.90 -24.15
CA ILE A 38 -33.17 -4.09 -24.97
C ILE A 38 -32.83 -3.58 -26.38
N TYR A 39 -31.54 -3.42 -26.67
CA TYR A 39 -31.08 -3.59 -28.04
C TYR A 39 -31.01 -5.10 -28.23
N TYR A 40 -32.09 -5.68 -28.78
CA TYR A 40 -32.12 -7.08 -29.20
C TYR A 40 -30.98 -7.24 -30.23
N ASP A 41 -29.86 -7.82 -29.80
CA ASP A 41 -28.91 -8.41 -30.73
C ASP A 41 -29.57 -9.70 -31.26
N PRO A 42 -29.93 -9.76 -32.56
CA PRO A 42 -30.61 -10.92 -33.16
C PRO A 42 -29.76 -12.20 -33.14
N SER A 43 -28.52 -12.17 -32.64
CA SER A 43 -27.67 -13.35 -32.46
C SER A 43 -27.79 -14.04 -31.10
N THR A 44 -28.65 -13.54 -30.19
CA THR A 44 -28.85 -14.14 -28.86
C THR A 44 -29.91 -15.25 -28.91
N PRO A 45 -29.59 -16.51 -28.57
CA PRO A 45 -30.59 -17.57 -28.53
C PRO A 45 -31.63 -17.26 -27.46
N VAL A 46 -32.88 -17.12 -27.90
CA VAL A 46 -34.04 -16.97 -27.03
C VAL A 46 -34.43 -18.36 -26.59
N ASN A 47 -34.00 -18.80 -25.41
CA ASN A 47 -34.74 -19.76 -24.59
C ASN A 47 -34.19 -19.72 -23.15
N ASP A 48 -35.10 -19.83 -22.19
CA ASP A 48 -34.91 -19.88 -20.72
C ASP A 48 -35.14 -18.59 -19.89
N LEU A 49 -35.68 -17.50 -20.47
CA LEU A 49 -36.09 -16.32 -19.66
C LEU A 49 -37.59 -16.24 -19.31
N ALA A 50 -38.36 -17.28 -19.61
CA ALA A 50 -39.79 -17.32 -19.33
C ALA A 50 -40.13 -18.37 -18.27
N GLN A 51 -39.68 -18.17 -17.03
CA GLN A 51 -40.36 -18.68 -15.84
C GLN A 51 -39.96 -17.82 -14.62
N LYS A 52 -40.74 -16.77 -14.38
CA LYS A 52 -40.76 -16.07 -13.10
C LYS A 52 -41.72 -16.82 -12.19
N THR A 53 -41.20 -17.35 -11.09
CA THR A 53 -42.00 -17.60 -9.89
C THR A 53 -41.19 -17.11 -8.70
N GLU A 54 -41.80 -16.22 -7.93
CA GLU A 54 -41.32 -15.79 -6.61
C GLU A 54 -41.16 -17.02 -5.71
N GLN A 55 -40.02 -17.16 -5.00
CA GLN A 55 -39.96 -17.82 -3.68
C GLN A 55 -38.62 -17.53 -2.95
N PRO A 56 -38.60 -17.63 -1.60
CA PRO A 56 -37.68 -16.95 -0.70
C PRO A 56 -36.34 -17.68 -0.45
N GLU A 57 -35.45 -17.02 0.29
CA GLU A 57 -34.06 -17.41 0.57
C GLU A 57 -33.86 -18.86 1.05
N PRO A 58 -32.71 -19.51 0.74
CA PRO A 58 -32.50 -20.90 1.11
C PRO A 58 -31.97 -21.02 2.55
N ALA A 59 -32.68 -21.80 3.35
CA ALA A 59 -32.14 -22.55 4.47
C ALA A 59 -31.98 -24.03 4.06
N SER A 60 -30.82 -24.61 4.40
CA SER A 60 -30.45 -26.02 4.64
C SER A 60 -31.19 -27.19 3.95
N ASP A 61 -30.39 -28.02 3.29
CA ASP A 61 -30.50 -29.46 2.95
C ASP A 61 -31.67 -30.28 3.53
N VAL A 62 -32.47 -30.94 2.65
CA VAL A 62 -33.01 -32.33 2.81
C VAL A 62 -33.37 -32.93 1.42
N GLU A 63 -33.10 -34.22 1.23
CA GLU A 63 -33.44 -35.09 0.08
C GLU A 63 -34.96 -35.39 -0.07
N SER A 64 -35.46 -35.64 -1.29
CA SER A 64 -36.33 -36.80 -1.64
C SER A 64 -36.83 -36.84 -3.11
N GLU A 65 -37.20 -38.07 -3.48
CA GLU A 65 -37.53 -38.82 -4.70
C GLU A 65 -38.59 -38.34 -5.74
N ASP A 66 -38.61 -39.10 -6.85
CA ASP A 66 -39.25 -38.99 -8.18
C ASP A 66 -40.78 -38.94 -8.26
N VAL A 67 -41.34 -38.33 -9.33
CA VAL A 67 -42.58 -38.78 -10.04
C VAL A 67 -42.59 -38.34 -11.52
N ASP A 68 -42.85 -39.29 -12.43
CA ASP A 68 -43.10 -39.14 -13.88
C ASP A 68 -44.46 -38.50 -14.22
N GLY A 69 -44.55 -37.82 -15.37
CA GLY A 69 -45.82 -37.45 -16.01
C GLY A 69 -45.68 -36.75 -17.36
N GLU A 70 -45.93 -37.48 -18.45
CA GLU A 70 -46.06 -36.95 -19.82
C GLU A 70 -47.33 -36.10 -20.00
N GLN A 71 -47.24 -34.95 -20.68
CA GLN A 71 -48.38 -34.26 -21.30
C GLN A 71 -47.99 -33.57 -22.63
N ALA A 72 -48.89 -33.68 -23.60
CA ALA A 72 -48.78 -33.34 -25.02
C ALA A 72 -48.95 -31.83 -25.30
N PRO A 73 -48.65 -31.34 -26.54
CA PRO A 73 -48.46 -29.92 -26.81
C PRO A 73 -49.78 -29.17 -27.10
N GLU A 74 -49.95 -27.98 -26.52
CA GLU A 74 -51.02 -27.03 -26.87
C GLU A 74 -50.45 -25.74 -27.49
N ASP A 75 -51.23 -25.19 -28.41
CA ASP A 75 -50.90 -24.17 -29.42
C ASP A 75 -50.36 -22.82 -28.88
N GLU A 76 -49.45 -22.22 -29.67
CA GLU A 76 -48.86 -20.89 -29.43
C GLU A 76 -49.91 -19.76 -29.49
N PRO A 77 -50.02 -18.90 -28.46
CA PRO A 77 -50.76 -17.65 -28.58
C PRO A 77 -49.87 -16.55 -29.18
N THR A 78 -50.40 -15.90 -30.21
CA THR A 78 -49.83 -14.71 -30.87
C THR A 78 -49.38 -13.64 -29.87
N ALA A 79 -48.09 -13.25 -29.96
CA ALA A 79 -47.45 -12.26 -29.09
C ALA A 79 -48.10 -10.87 -29.17
N ALA A 80 -48.57 -10.37 -28.03
CA ALA A 80 -48.99 -8.98 -27.87
C ALA A 80 -47.77 -8.03 -27.93
N PRO A 81 -47.94 -6.79 -28.44
CA PRO A 81 -46.84 -5.83 -28.55
C PRO A 81 -46.29 -5.45 -27.18
N VAL A 82 -44.99 -5.69 -26.98
CA VAL A 82 -44.25 -5.33 -25.76
C VAL A 82 -44.35 -3.82 -25.53
N LYS A 83 -44.92 -3.40 -24.39
CA LYS A 83 -44.95 -1.99 -23.97
C LYS A 83 -43.51 -1.46 -23.89
N LYS A 84 -43.19 -0.41 -24.65
CA LYS A 84 -41.93 0.33 -24.50
C LYS A 84 -41.84 0.85 -23.06
N GLY A 85 -40.89 0.31 -22.29
CA GLY A 85 -40.61 0.77 -20.94
C GLY A 85 -40.13 2.22 -20.94
N THR A 86 -40.28 2.89 -19.79
CA THR A 86 -39.75 4.23 -19.55
C THR A 86 -38.27 4.30 -19.93
N ALA A 87 -37.84 5.40 -20.57
CA ALA A 87 -36.45 5.59 -20.93
C ALA A 87 -35.53 5.46 -19.70
N PRO A 88 -34.39 4.76 -19.80
CA PRO A 88 -33.47 4.61 -18.69
C PRO A 88 -32.95 5.97 -18.22
N LYS A 89 -33.21 6.32 -16.95
CA LYS A 89 -32.55 7.46 -16.31
C LYS A 89 -31.21 7.02 -15.77
N PHE A 90 -30.13 7.53 -16.34
CA PHE A 90 -28.78 7.21 -15.91
C PHE A 90 -28.28 8.13 -14.78
N SER A 91 -27.67 7.56 -13.73
CA SER A 91 -27.06 8.28 -12.60
C SER A 91 -25.79 7.59 -12.11
N THR A 92 -24.81 8.38 -11.72
CA THR A 92 -23.54 7.92 -11.16
C THR A 92 -23.70 7.27 -9.78
N SER A 93 -22.75 6.44 -9.36
CA SER A 93 -22.72 5.90 -7.99
C SER A 93 -22.46 6.93 -6.91
N GLY A 94 -21.69 7.99 -7.24
CA GLY A 94 -21.18 8.91 -6.23
C GLY A 94 -20.05 8.30 -5.39
N MET A 95 -19.63 7.08 -5.71
CA MET A 95 -18.58 6.35 -4.99
C MET A 95 -17.29 6.32 -5.83
N PRO A 96 -16.11 6.19 -5.20
CA PRO A 96 -14.88 5.97 -5.93
C PRO A 96 -14.91 4.68 -6.76
N ARG A 97 -14.22 4.67 -7.90
CA ARG A 97 -14.17 3.50 -8.80
C ARG A 97 -13.67 2.23 -8.14
N PHE A 98 -12.80 2.32 -7.14
CA PHE A 98 -12.25 1.16 -6.46
C PHE A 98 -13.27 0.43 -5.55
N VAL A 99 -14.45 1.00 -5.31
CA VAL A 99 -15.56 0.32 -4.64
C VAL A 99 -16.68 -0.07 -5.61
N GLU A 100 -16.52 0.18 -6.91
CA GLU A 100 -17.49 -0.23 -7.92
C GLU A 100 -17.26 -1.67 -8.35
N ALA A 101 -18.36 -2.37 -8.63
CA ALA A 101 -18.36 -3.71 -9.18
C ALA A 101 -17.53 -3.78 -10.49
N ALA A 102 -16.86 -4.92 -10.72
CA ALA A 102 -16.02 -5.17 -11.90
C ALA A 102 -16.78 -4.96 -13.21
N ARG A 103 -18.08 -5.31 -13.25
CA ARG A 103 -18.93 -5.06 -14.42
C ARG A 103 -18.94 -3.61 -14.90
N TYR A 104 -18.90 -2.64 -13.98
CA TYR A 104 -18.91 -1.23 -14.35
C TYR A 104 -17.56 -0.82 -14.94
N TRP A 105 -16.45 -1.32 -14.39
CA TRP A 105 -15.16 -1.13 -15.02
C TRP A 105 -15.11 -1.73 -16.43
N MET A 106 -15.74 -2.88 -16.66
CA MET A 106 -15.81 -3.50 -17.99
C MET A 106 -16.68 -2.69 -18.96
N GLN A 107 -17.86 -2.24 -18.52
CA GLN A 107 -18.71 -1.32 -19.30
C GLN A 107 -17.91 -0.08 -19.73
N TRP A 108 -17.19 0.51 -18.78
CA TRP A 108 -16.30 1.65 -19.01
C TRP A 108 -15.16 1.37 -19.99
N ALA A 109 -14.59 0.17 -19.93
CA ALA A 109 -13.53 -0.27 -20.80
C ALA A 109 -13.99 -0.59 -22.23
N GLY A 110 -15.30 -0.46 -22.52
CA GLY A 110 -15.88 -0.75 -23.84
C GLY A 110 -16.08 -2.24 -24.09
N ILE A 111 -16.15 -3.04 -23.03
CA ILE A 111 -16.44 -4.48 -23.14
C ILE A 111 -17.92 -4.65 -23.56
N PRO A 112 -18.26 -5.62 -24.43
CA PRO A 112 -19.64 -5.84 -24.86
C PRO A 112 -20.59 -6.17 -23.71
N GLU A 113 -21.86 -5.80 -23.86
CA GLU A 113 -22.90 -6.06 -22.86
C GLU A 113 -23.05 -7.54 -22.52
N SER A 114 -23.00 -8.41 -23.53
CA SER A 114 -23.04 -9.87 -23.35
C SER A 114 -21.93 -10.43 -22.46
N VAL A 115 -20.91 -9.62 -22.14
CA VAL A 115 -19.81 -9.97 -21.24
C VAL A 115 -19.97 -9.28 -19.88
N TYR A 116 -20.19 -7.96 -19.81
CA TYR A 116 -20.27 -7.24 -18.53
C TYR A 116 -21.66 -7.26 -17.87
N SER A 117 -22.67 -7.72 -18.58
CA SER A 117 -24.07 -7.70 -18.16
C SER A 117 -24.85 -8.88 -18.73
N PRO A 118 -24.44 -10.13 -18.49
CA PRO A 118 -25.10 -11.32 -19.07
C PRO A 118 -26.57 -11.48 -18.66
N PHE A 119 -27.01 -10.83 -17.58
CA PHE A 119 -28.40 -10.77 -17.14
C PHE A 119 -29.06 -9.42 -17.49
N HIS A 120 -28.47 -8.65 -18.41
CA HIS A 120 -29.02 -7.39 -18.93
C HIS A 120 -29.39 -6.36 -17.84
N GLY A 121 -28.69 -6.36 -16.71
CA GLY A 121 -28.97 -5.46 -15.59
C GLY A 121 -30.14 -5.87 -14.71
N ALA A 122 -30.73 -7.06 -14.92
CA ALA A 122 -31.80 -7.59 -14.07
C ALA A 122 -31.32 -7.95 -12.67
N ASP A 123 -30.04 -8.31 -12.53
CA ASP A 123 -29.40 -8.65 -11.25
C ASP A 123 -27.96 -8.14 -11.26
N ASP A 124 -27.73 -7.02 -10.54
CA ASP A 124 -26.44 -6.34 -10.48
C ASP A 124 -25.34 -7.22 -9.87
N TYR A 125 -25.71 -8.04 -8.89
CA TYR A 125 -24.79 -8.94 -8.21
C TYR A 125 -24.39 -10.08 -9.14
N LYS A 126 -25.37 -10.74 -9.79
CA LYS A 126 -25.07 -11.78 -10.78
C LYS A 126 -24.26 -11.23 -11.94
N ASP A 127 -24.63 -10.08 -12.49
CA ASP A 127 -23.86 -9.46 -13.56
C ASP A 127 -22.40 -9.19 -13.16
N ASP A 128 -22.12 -8.86 -11.90
CA ASP A 128 -20.74 -8.59 -11.46
C ASP A 128 -19.85 -9.84 -11.43
N TYR A 129 -20.21 -10.86 -10.64
CA TYR A 129 -19.31 -12.01 -10.46
C TYR A 129 -19.24 -12.89 -11.73
N THR A 130 -20.32 -12.96 -12.50
CA THR A 130 -20.36 -13.73 -13.76
C THR A 130 -19.49 -13.09 -14.86
N ALA A 131 -19.48 -11.75 -14.94
CA ALA A 131 -18.73 -11.02 -15.95
C ALA A 131 -17.22 -11.30 -15.91
N ARG A 132 -16.66 -11.58 -14.73
CA ARG A 132 -15.21 -11.81 -14.53
C ARG A 132 -14.68 -12.97 -15.38
N GLY A 133 -15.35 -14.11 -15.37
CA GLY A 133 -14.98 -15.27 -16.18
C GLY A 133 -15.24 -15.05 -17.68
N HIS A 134 -16.36 -14.40 -18.02
CA HIS A 134 -16.68 -14.07 -19.41
C HIS A 134 -15.69 -13.07 -20.01
N TRP A 135 -15.18 -12.14 -19.21
CA TRP A 135 -14.16 -11.18 -19.61
C TRP A 135 -12.86 -11.86 -20.00
N VAL A 136 -12.41 -12.88 -19.24
CA VAL A 136 -11.26 -13.71 -19.63
C VAL A 136 -11.47 -14.38 -20.99
N ASN A 137 -12.65 -14.96 -21.21
CA ASN A 137 -12.98 -15.59 -22.49
C ASN A 137 -13.08 -14.58 -23.63
N TYR A 138 -13.54 -13.36 -23.38
CA TYR A 138 -13.59 -12.29 -24.38
C TYR A 138 -12.18 -11.79 -24.72
N LEU A 139 -11.27 -11.65 -23.74
CA LEU A 139 -9.86 -11.35 -24.01
C LEU A 139 -9.25 -12.45 -24.89
N ALA A 140 -9.50 -13.71 -24.54
CA ALA A 140 -8.93 -14.89 -25.20
C ALA A 140 -9.53 -15.22 -26.57
N GLY A 141 -10.77 -14.83 -26.84
CA GLY A 141 -11.48 -15.20 -28.06
C GLY A 141 -10.71 -14.83 -29.33
N GLY A 142 -10.56 -15.80 -30.23
CA GLY A 142 -9.87 -15.67 -31.51
C GLY A 142 -8.35 -15.82 -31.39
N SER A 143 -7.82 -16.03 -30.19
CA SER A 143 -6.41 -16.35 -29.97
C SER A 143 -6.17 -17.86 -30.06
N ARG A 144 -4.89 -18.27 -29.96
CA ARG A 144 -4.49 -19.70 -29.92
C ARG A 144 -5.09 -20.49 -28.76
N VAL A 145 -5.50 -19.85 -27.66
CA VAL A 145 -6.05 -20.56 -26.48
C VAL A 145 -7.58 -20.71 -26.53
N LEU A 146 -8.25 -19.91 -27.37
CA LEU A 146 -9.70 -19.96 -27.56
C LEU A 146 -10.09 -19.57 -29.00
N PRO A 147 -9.69 -20.37 -30.01
CA PRO A 147 -9.80 -19.97 -31.42
C PRO A 147 -11.24 -19.94 -31.94
N GLY A 148 -12.14 -20.74 -31.36
CA GLY A 148 -13.54 -20.87 -31.81
C GLY A 148 -14.52 -19.83 -31.27
N ARG A 149 -14.05 -18.81 -30.53
CA ARG A 149 -14.90 -17.76 -29.94
C ARG A 149 -14.42 -16.40 -30.40
N ASN A 150 -15.32 -15.47 -30.72
CA ASN A 150 -14.94 -14.08 -31.02
C ASN A 150 -14.42 -13.35 -29.77
N GLY A 151 -13.45 -12.46 -29.94
CA GLY A 151 -12.83 -11.73 -28.82
C GLY A 151 -11.70 -10.78 -29.25
N LEU A 152 -10.80 -10.47 -28.32
CA LEU A 152 -9.70 -9.52 -28.50
C LEU A 152 -8.38 -10.16 -28.95
N HIS A 153 -8.37 -11.47 -29.24
CA HIS A 153 -7.20 -12.22 -29.73
C HIS A 153 -5.98 -12.19 -28.78
N ILE A 154 -6.18 -11.98 -27.47
CA ILE A 154 -5.11 -11.95 -26.47
C ILE A 154 -4.90 -13.36 -25.90
N PRO A 155 -3.74 -14.00 -26.07
CA PRO A 155 -3.51 -15.36 -25.57
C PRO A 155 -3.29 -15.37 -24.06
N VAL A 156 -4.37 -15.46 -23.28
CA VAL A 156 -4.33 -15.56 -21.81
C VAL A 156 -3.76 -16.91 -21.38
N ASP A 157 -2.78 -16.93 -20.47
CA ASP A 157 -2.16 -18.18 -19.99
C ASP A 157 -2.87 -18.80 -18.77
N ILE A 158 -3.39 -17.96 -17.86
CA ILE A 158 -4.10 -18.35 -16.63
C ILE A 158 -5.15 -17.30 -16.24
N SER A 159 -6.11 -17.71 -15.41
CA SER A 159 -7.00 -16.81 -14.65
C SER A 159 -6.84 -17.04 -13.14
N PHE A 160 -6.89 -15.97 -12.35
CA PHE A 160 -6.68 -16.03 -10.90
C PHE A 160 -7.64 -15.10 -10.18
N ALA A 161 -8.43 -15.64 -9.26
CA ALA A 161 -9.31 -14.89 -8.38
C ALA A 161 -8.75 -14.91 -6.95
N LEU A 162 -8.55 -13.74 -6.36
CA LEU A 162 -8.12 -13.58 -4.97
C LEU A 162 -9.30 -13.18 -4.10
N HIS A 163 -9.56 -13.96 -3.06
CA HIS A 163 -10.65 -13.77 -2.12
C HIS A 163 -10.13 -13.86 -0.67
N SER A 164 -10.98 -13.47 0.26
CA SER A 164 -10.86 -13.77 1.68
C SER A 164 -12.19 -14.32 2.20
N ASP A 165 -12.15 -15.27 3.12
CA ASP A 165 -13.35 -15.97 3.63
C ASP A 165 -13.83 -15.38 4.97
N ALA A 166 -14.92 -15.91 5.52
CA ALA A 166 -15.56 -15.46 6.75
C ALA A 166 -15.51 -16.50 7.90
N GLY A 167 -14.44 -17.29 8.01
CA GLY A 167 -14.24 -18.25 9.09
C GLY A 167 -13.82 -17.58 10.40
N LEU A 168 -14.19 -18.12 11.57
CA LEU A 168 -13.91 -17.49 12.86
C LEU A 168 -13.22 -18.45 13.84
N ARG A 169 -12.21 -17.96 14.57
CA ARG A 169 -11.51 -18.65 15.66
C ARG A 169 -11.41 -17.75 16.88
N SER A 170 -11.97 -18.17 18.02
CA SER A 170 -11.95 -17.37 19.24
C SER A 170 -10.59 -17.32 19.94
N ASP A 171 -9.71 -18.27 19.66
CA ASP A 171 -8.42 -18.48 20.33
C ASP A 171 -7.24 -17.80 19.62
N ASN A 172 -7.51 -16.90 18.66
CA ASN A 172 -6.52 -16.27 17.76
C ASN A 172 -5.81 -17.23 16.80
N SER A 173 -6.21 -18.51 16.72
CA SER A 173 -5.64 -19.43 15.74
C SER A 173 -5.97 -19.00 14.31
N ILE A 174 -5.12 -19.43 13.37
CA ILE A 174 -5.21 -19.05 11.97
C ILE A 174 -6.23 -19.94 11.24
N VAL A 175 -7.19 -19.31 10.56
CA VAL A 175 -8.07 -20.00 9.61
C VAL A 175 -7.25 -20.42 8.40
N GLY A 176 -6.55 -19.47 7.77
CA GLY A 176 -5.55 -19.72 6.74
C GLY A 176 -6.12 -19.95 5.34
N THR A 177 -5.29 -20.50 4.46
CA THR A 177 -5.46 -20.40 3.00
C THR A 177 -6.14 -21.63 2.42
N LEU A 178 -7.22 -21.43 1.65
CA LEU A 178 -7.97 -22.46 0.92
C LEU A 178 -7.91 -22.19 -0.60
N GLY A 179 -7.90 -23.25 -1.40
CA GLY A 179 -7.90 -23.14 -2.87
C GLY A 179 -9.13 -23.76 -3.48
N ILE A 180 -9.64 -23.16 -4.54
CA ILE A 180 -10.78 -23.65 -5.31
C ILE A 180 -10.38 -23.72 -6.78
N TYR A 181 -10.67 -24.85 -7.40
CA TYR A 181 -10.52 -25.10 -8.82
C TYR A 181 -11.75 -25.84 -9.34
N TYR A 182 -11.83 -26.03 -10.65
CA TYR A 182 -12.87 -26.86 -11.24
C TYR A 182 -12.31 -27.70 -12.40
N THR A 183 -12.47 -29.03 -12.33
CA THR A 183 -12.05 -29.93 -13.42
C THR A 183 -13.19 -30.63 -14.16
N ASN A 184 -14.40 -30.60 -13.62
CA ASN A 184 -15.51 -31.41 -14.14
C ASN A 184 -16.24 -30.81 -15.37
N ASN A 185 -15.73 -29.74 -15.99
CA ASN A 185 -16.29 -29.16 -17.22
C ASN A 185 -15.68 -29.77 -18.51
N GLY A 186 -15.64 -31.10 -18.58
CA GLY A 186 -14.93 -31.84 -19.63
C GLY A 186 -13.44 -32.03 -19.35
N GLN A 187 -12.77 -32.88 -20.13
CA GLN A 187 -11.37 -33.28 -19.85
C GLN A 187 -10.33 -32.21 -20.20
N LYS A 188 -10.65 -31.31 -21.16
CA LYS A 188 -9.72 -30.34 -21.74
C LYS A 188 -10.40 -28.99 -21.96
N TYR A 189 -9.59 -27.94 -21.97
CA TYR A 189 -9.94 -26.62 -22.49
C TYR A 189 -10.02 -26.62 -24.03
N ALA A 190 -10.53 -25.53 -24.60
CA ALA A 190 -10.69 -25.38 -26.04
C ALA A 190 -9.38 -25.57 -26.85
N ASP A 191 -8.22 -25.25 -26.27
CA ASP A 191 -6.90 -25.45 -26.89
C ASP A 191 -6.30 -26.85 -26.70
N GLY A 192 -7.05 -27.76 -26.07
CA GLY A 192 -6.62 -29.12 -25.74
C GLY A 192 -5.84 -29.23 -24.43
N THR A 193 -5.57 -28.13 -23.72
CA THR A 193 -4.94 -28.14 -22.39
C THR A 193 -5.80 -28.96 -21.42
N PRO A 194 -5.25 -29.95 -20.69
CA PRO A 194 -6.01 -30.70 -19.69
C PRO A 194 -6.54 -29.81 -18.54
N ARG A 195 -7.81 -29.98 -18.15
CA ARG A 195 -8.41 -29.18 -17.07
C ARG A 195 -7.78 -29.43 -15.70
N ILE A 196 -7.13 -30.57 -15.50
CA ILE A 196 -6.35 -30.88 -14.28
C ILE A 196 -5.24 -29.84 -14.01
N ASN A 197 -4.83 -29.07 -15.03
CA ASN A 197 -3.89 -27.97 -14.85
C ASN A 197 -4.39 -26.88 -13.89
N SER A 198 -5.70 -26.73 -13.72
CA SER A 198 -6.28 -25.83 -12.69
C SER A 198 -5.94 -26.31 -11.29
N ARG A 199 -6.08 -27.61 -11.01
CA ARG A 199 -5.64 -28.20 -9.73
C ARG A 199 -4.15 -27.98 -9.49
N MET A 200 -3.32 -28.16 -10.53
CA MET A 200 -1.86 -27.94 -10.43
C MET A 200 -1.52 -26.48 -10.15
N LEU A 201 -2.19 -25.55 -10.85
CA LEU A 201 -2.06 -24.11 -10.62
C LEU A 201 -2.41 -23.75 -9.17
N THR A 202 -3.56 -24.22 -8.67
CA THR A 202 -4.00 -24.02 -7.29
C THR A 202 -2.96 -24.54 -6.29
N ASP A 203 -2.47 -25.77 -6.47
CA ASP A 203 -1.53 -26.38 -5.54
C ASP A 203 -0.20 -25.61 -5.49
N ILE A 204 0.35 -25.22 -6.64
CA ILE A 204 1.59 -24.45 -6.75
C ILE A 204 1.44 -23.08 -6.07
N ILE A 205 0.37 -22.33 -6.40
CA ILE A 205 0.14 -21.01 -5.82
C ILE A 205 -0.05 -21.11 -4.30
N MET A 206 -0.91 -22.01 -3.83
CA MET A 206 -1.08 -22.19 -2.39
C MET A 206 0.22 -22.61 -1.71
N ARG A 207 1.04 -23.48 -2.34
CA ARG A 207 2.30 -23.95 -1.74
C ARG A 207 3.26 -22.79 -1.57
N GLN A 208 3.34 -21.92 -2.58
CA GLN A 208 4.16 -20.71 -2.51
C GLN A 208 3.66 -19.74 -1.44
N ILE A 209 2.35 -19.43 -1.41
CA ILE A 209 1.74 -18.54 -0.41
C ILE A 209 2.02 -19.03 1.01
N VAL A 210 1.64 -20.29 1.30
CA VAL A 210 1.80 -20.83 2.66
C VAL A 210 3.26 -20.99 3.04
N GLY A 211 4.13 -21.38 2.10
CA GLY A 211 5.56 -21.51 2.33
C GLY A 211 6.20 -20.19 2.76
N ASP A 212 5.96 -19.12 2.00
CA ASP A 212 6.51 -17.79 2.28
C ASP A 212 5.95 -17.23 3.59
N ILE A 213 4.64 -17.35 3.84
CA ILE A 213 4.03 -16.88 5.10
C ILE A 213 4.65 -17.61 6.31
N ARG A 214 4.84 -18.93 6.21
CA ARG A 214 5.43 -19.71 7.31
C ARG A 214 6.89 -19.38 7.56
N ALA A 215 7.63 -19.04 6.52
CA ALA A 215 9.03 -18.67 6.63
C ALA A 215 9.22 -17.30 7.29
N GLU A 216 8.39 -16.31 6.92
CA GLU A 216 8.60 -14.91 7.29
C GLU A 216 7.72 -14.43 8.46
N PHE A 217 6.52 -15.00 8.65
CA PHE A 217 5.49 -14.46 9.54
C PHE A 217 4.93 -15.42 10.57
N GLU A 218 4.30 -16.50 10.13
CA GLU A 218 3.51 -17.37 11.00
C GLU A 218 3.81 -18.83 10.67
N PRO A 219 4.76 -19.47 11.37
CA PRO A 219 5.16 -20.86 11.10
C PRO A 219 4.00 -21.86 11.12
N ASN A 220 2.93 -21.55 11.85
CA ASN A 220 1.74 -22.38 11.94
C ASN A 220 0.60 -21.95 11.00
N TRP A 221 0.88 -21.13 9.97
CA TRP A 221 -0.15 -20.67 9.04
C TRP A 221 -0.84 -21.88 8.38
N THR A 222 -2.16 -21.95 8.50
CA THR A 222 -2.92 -23.13 8.08
C THR A 222 -3.01 -23.21 6.56
N ARG A 223 -2.54 -24.33 5.97
CA ARG A 223 -2.92 -24.72 4.60
C ARG A 223 -4.20 -25.53 4.69
N ARG A 224 -5.32 -24.98 4.23
CA ARG A 224 -6.61 -25.68 4.15
C ARG A 224 -6.66 -26.54 2.89
N SER A 225 -7.78 -27.23 2.72
CA SER A 225 -8.07 -28.10 1.58
C SER A 225 -8.06 -27.36 0.24
N MET A 226 -7.92 -28.12 -0.85
CA MET A 226 -8.27 -27.64 -2.18
C MET A 226 -9.62 -28.26 -2.60
N TRP A 227 -10.54 -27.45 -3.09
CA TRP A 227 -11.87 -27.87 -3.49
C TRP A 227 -12.02 -27.89 -5.00
N ASP A 228 -12.50 -29.03 -5.54
CA ASP A 228 -13.00 -29.10 -6.92
C ASP A 228 -14.50 -28.75 -6.91
N LYS A 229 -14.81 -27.47 -7.13
CA LYS A 229 -16.17 -26.92 -7.00
C LYS A 229 -16.48 -25.94 -8.11
N SER A 230 -17.75 -25.93 -8.52
CA SER A 230 -18.27 -25.13 -9.63
C SER A 230 -18.54 -23.66 -9.26
N TYR A 231 -17.52 -22.96 -8.74
CA TYR A 231 -17.56 -21.50 -8.60
C TYR A 231 -17.37 -20.87 -9.97
N LEU A 232 -18.08 -19.78 -10.29
CA LEU A 232 -18.01 -19.21 -11.63
C LEU A 232 -16.61 -18.73 -12.00
N GLU A 233 -15.93 -18.05 -11.07
CA GLU A 233 -14.55 -17.61 -11.28
C GLU A 233 -13.58 -18.78 -11.51
N ALA A 234 -13.89 -20.00 -11.06
CA ALA A 234 -13.08 -21.20 -11.29
C ALA A 234 -13.52 -22.00 -12.53
N ARG A 235 -14.80 -21.92 -12.92
CA ARG A 235 -15.41 -22.75 -13.97
C ARG A 235 -15.37 -22.12 -15.36
N VAL A 236 -15.72 -20.83 -15.47
CA VAL A 236 -16.14 -20.21 -16.73
C VAL A 236 -14.98 -19.92 -17.67
N ALA A 237 -13.83 -19.53 -17.14
CA ALA A 237 -12.67 -19.21 -17.96
C ALA A 237 -12.15 -20.45 -18.68
N GLU A 238 -11.95 -20.35 -20.00
CA GLU A 238 -11.45 -21.41 -20.88
C GLU A 238 -9.92 -21.52 -20.89
N VAL A 239 -9.31 -21.22 -19.75
CA VAL A 239 -7.87 -21.34 -19.47
C VAL A 239 -7.69 -21.91 -18.05
N PRO A 240 -6.50 -22.44 -17.69
CA PRO A 240 -6.24 -22.87 -16.31
C PRO A 240 -6.54 -21.77 -15.30
N THR A 241 -7.35 -22.10 -14.29
CA THR A 241 -7.96 -21.13 -13.41
C THR A 241 -7.94 -21.59 -11.96
N THR A 242 -7.73 -20.66 -11.03
CA THR A 242 -7.88 -20.92 -9.60
C THR A 242 -8.51 -19.73 -8.89
N LEU A 243 -9.28 -20.01 -7.85
CA LEU A 243 -9.68 -19.05 -6.84
C LEU A 243 -8.94 -19.40 -5.55
N ILE A 244 -8.37 -18.40 -4.87
CA ILE A 244 -7.72 -18.57 -3.57
C ILE A 244 -8.46 -17.75 -2.52
N GLU A 245 -8.96 -18.43 -1.50
CA GLU A 245 -9.37 -17.82 -0.24
C GLU A 245 -8.12 -17.68 0.63
N LEU A 246 -7.52 -16.50 0.63
CA LEU A 246 -6.18 -16.28 1.19
C LEU A 246 -6.16 -16.49 2.72
N MET A 247 -7.13 -15.88 3.39
CA MET A 247 -7.25 -15.76 4.84
C MET A 247 -8.71 -15.44 5.18
N SER A 248 -9.09 -15.50 6.46
CA SER A 248 -10.41 -15.02 6.89
C SER A 248 -10.39 -13.53 7.25
N HIS A 249 -11.24 -12.73 6.61
CA HIS A 249 -11.41 -11.31 6.93
C HIS A 249 -12.26 -11.06 8.19
N GLN A 250 -12.94 -12.09 8.71
CA GLN A 250 -13.68 -12.03 9.96
C GLN A 250 -12.85 -12.50 11.16
N ASN A 251 -11.77 -13.27 10.91
CA ASN A 251 -10.92 -13.79 11.98
C ASN A 251 -9.88 -12.76 12.43
N PHE A 252 -9.89 -12.41 13.71
CA PHE A 252 -8.87 -11.51 14.27
C PHE A 252 -7.44 -12.06 14.12
N GLY A 253 -7.25 -13.37 14.29
CA GLY A 253 -5.94 -14.02 14.14
C GLY A 253 -5.31 -13.76 12.77
N ASP A 254 -6.09 -13.94 11.71
CA ASP A 254 -5.69 -13.71 10.32
C ASP A 254 -5.53 -12.20 10.03
N MET A 255 -6.48 -11.36 10.46
CA MET A 255 -6.47 -9.93 10.13
C MET A 255 -5.34 -9.13 10.78
N ARG A 256 -4.72 -9.62 11.86
CA ARG A 256 -3.47 -9.04 12.39
C ARG A 256 -2.32 -9.08 11.38
N TYR A 257 -2.37 -10.01 10.43
CA TYR A 257 -1.45 -10.07 9.30
C TYR A 257 -2.06 -9.36 8.08
N GLY A 258 -3.33 -9.62 7.80
CA GLY A 258 -4.02 -9.11 6.60
C GLY A 258 -4.04 -7.59 6.45
N LEU A 259 -4.01 -6.85 7.56
CA LEU A 259 -3.96 -5.38 7.57
C LEU A 259 -2.53 -4.80 7.49
N ASP A 260 -1.49 -5.63 7.56
CA ASP A 260 -0.10 -5.17 7.56
C ASP A 260 0.49 -5.11 6.14
N PRO A 261 1.00 -3.94 5.68
CA PRO A 261 1.57 -3.81 4.33
C PRO A 261 2.77 -4.73 4.05
N ASN A 262 3.55 -5.12 5.07
CA ASN A 262 4.68 -6.05 4.88
C ASN A 262 4.19 -7.47 4.54
N PHE A 263 3.13 -7.90 5.22
CA PHE A 263 2.47 -9.18 4.92
C PHE A 263 1.84 -9.13 3.53
N GLN A 264 1.14 -8.05 3.19
CA GLN A 264 0.53 -7.86 1.87
C GLN A 264 1.57 -7.89 0.75
N PHE A 265 2.74 -7.24 0.94
CA PHE A 265 3.84 -7.31 -0.02
C PHE A 265 4.34 -8.74 -0.22
N THR A 266 4.57 -9.47 0.88
CA THR A 266 5.06 -10.85 0.83
C THR A 266 4.07 -11.78 0.15
N VAL A 267 2.79 -11.69 0.49
CA VAL A 267 1.74 -12.49 -0.14
C VAL A 267 1.57 -12.15 -1.63
N GLY A 268 1.57 -10.87 -1.98
CA GLY A 268 1.51 -10.43 -3.38
C GLY A 268 2.68 -11.00 -4.19
N ARG A 269 3.89 -10.97 -3.61
CA ARG A 269 5.08 -11.60 -4.19
C ARG A 269 4.93 -13.12 -4.28
N ALA A 270 4.43 -13.80 -3.24
CA ALA A 270 4.21 -15.25 -3.25
C ALA A 270 3.22 -15.69 -4.33
N ILE A 271 2.12 -14.94 -4.53
CA ILE A 271 1.16 -15.17 -5.62
C ILE A 271 1.87 -15.06 -6.98
N TYR A 272 2.60 -13.97 -7.21
CA TYR A 272 3.40 -13.77 -8.43
C TYR A 272 4.36 -14.94 -8.68
N LYS A 273 5.11 -15.37 -7.67
CA LYS A 273 6.06 -16.49 -7.77
C LYS A 273 5.36 -17.80 -8.13
N GLY A 274 4.21 -18.08 -7.50
CA GLY A 274 3.40 -19.26 -7.82
C GLY A 274 2.92 -19.27 -9.28
N MET A 275 2.40 -18.14 -9.77
CA MET A 275 2.00 -17.97 -11.17
C MET A 275 3.19 -18.14 -12.13
N LEU A 276 4.32 -17.49 -11.83
CA LEU A 276 5.54 -17.56 -12.62
C LEU A 276 6.02 -19.00 -12.76
N ARG A 277 6.11 -19.75 -11.65
CA ARG A 277 6.54 -21.15 -11.65
C ARG A 277 5.63 -22.03 -12.51
N PHE A 278 4.31 -21.86 -12.38
CA PHE A 278 3.35 -22.61 -13.20
C PHE A 278 3.52 -22.32 -14.70
N ILE A 279 3.60 -21.04 -15.08
CA ILE A 279 3.73 -20.63 -16.48
C ILE A 279 5.08 -21.08 -17.06
N ALA A 280 6.17 -20.90 -16.32
CA ALA A 280 7.52 -21.28 -16.72
C ALA A 280 7.63 -22.79 -16.94
N GLN A 281 7.11 -23.60 -16.01
CA GLN A 281 7.08 -25.06 -16.14
C GLN A 281 6.34 -25.51 -17.40
N ARG A 282 5.17 -24.91 -17.70
CA ARG A 282 4.40 -25.25 -18.92
C ARG A 282 5.10 -24.86 -20.20
N LYS A 283 5.96 -23.84 -20.17
CA LYS A 283 6.66 -23.30 -21.34
C LYS A 283 8.11 -23.79 -21.45
N GLY A 284 8.57 -24.67 -20.56
CA GLY A 284 9.95 -25.14 -20.51
C GLY A 284 10.96 -24.00 -20.32
N ARG A 285 10.62 -23.01 -19.48
CA ARG A 285 11.47 -21.84 -19.21
C ARG A 285 12.03 -21.90 -17.79
N ASP A 286 13.22 -21.33 -17.62
CA ASP A 286 13.78 -21.09 -16.30
C ASP A 286 12.96 -20.04 -15.53
N VAL A 287 12.90 -20.21 -14.22
CA VAL A 287 12.22 -19.28 -13.31
C VAL A 287 13.22 -18.24 -12.83
N VAL A 288 12.99 -16.97 -13.19
CA VAL A 288 13.75 -15.83 -12.66
C VAL A 288 12.77 -14.88 -11.98
N VAL A 289 12.94 -14.71 -10.67
CA VAL A 289 12.09 -13.83 -9.86
C VAL A 289 12.66 -12.40 -9.91
N GLN A 290 11.81 -11.37 -9.96
CA GLN A 290 12.27 -9.97 -9.93
C GLN A 290 12.98 -9.65 -8.59
N PRO A 291 13.99 -8.75 -8.56
CA PRO A 291 14.71 -8.41 -7.33
C PRO A 291 13.87 -7.71 -6.27
N LEU A 292 14.40 -7.64 -5.05
CA LEU A 292 13.91 -6.77 -3.98
C LEU A 292 14.45 -5.32 -4.15
N PRO A 293 13.79 -4.30 -3.58
CA PRO A 293 14.28 -2.92 -3.61
C PRO A 293 15.72 -2.81 -3.09
N VAL A 294 16.50 -1.87 -3.63
CA VAL A 294 17.82 -1.58 -3.09
C VAL A 294 17.73 -1.00 -1.67
N ASN A 295 18.78 -1.20 -0.89
CA ASN A 295 18.93 -0.61 0.44
C ASN A 295 20.22 0.25 0.52
N ASP A 296 20.53 0.80 1.70
CA ASP A 296 21.69 1.68 1.94
C ASP A 296 21.82 2.81 0.90
N PHE A 297 20.70 3.33 0.38
CA PHE A 297 20.75 4.39 -0.61
C PHE A 297 21.31 5.67 0.03
N ALA A 298 22.27 6.31 -0.62
CA ALA A 298 22.86 7.56 -0.15
C ALA A 298 23.31 8.44 -1.31
N ILE A 299 23.30 9.76 -1.08
CA ILE A 299 23.84 10.78 -1.96
C ILE A 299 24.99 11.47 -1.25
N ARG A 300 26.17 11.50 -1.89
CA ARG A 300 27.35 12.18 -1.36
C ARG A 300 27.88 13.20 -2.35
N ARG A 301 28.20 14.41 -1.87
CA ARG A 301 28.92 15.42 -2.65
C ARG A 301 30.38 15.00 -2.79
N THR A 302 30.87 14.87 -4.02
CA THR A 302 32.27 14.51 -4.34
C THR A 302 33.09 15.72 -4.79
N GLY A 303 32.42 16.84 -5.08
CA GLY A 303 33.00 18.13 -5.40
C GLY A 303 31.88 19.13 -5.72
N LYS A 304 32.23 20.39 -6.01
CA LYS A 304 31.23 21.41 -6.37
C LYS A 304 30.42 20.97 -7.59
N GLY A 305 29.09 20.87 -7.45
CA GLY A 305 28.16 20.40 -8.48
C GLY A 305 28.36 18.94 -8.88
N ARG A 306 29.11 18.14 -8.12
CA ARG A 306 29.39 16.73 -8.42
C ARG A 306 28.95 15.85 -7.26
N TYR A 307 28.16 14.83 -7.59
CA TYR A 307 27.52 13.96 -6.62
C TYR A 307 27.63 12.51 -7.04
N ARG A 308 27.67 11.63 -6.04
CA ARG A 308 27.59 10.18 -6.20
C ARG A 308 26.34 9.66 -5.50
N LEU A 309 25.53 8.92 -6.23
CA LEU A 309 24.49 8.06 -5.71
C LEU A 309 25.13 6.68 -5.47
N SER A 310 24.86 6.06 -4.33
CA SER A 310 25.32 4.71 -4.00
C SER A 310 24.23 3.93 -3.28
N TRP A 311 24.15 2.62 -3.52
CA TRP A 311 23.15 1.73 -2.91
C TRP A 311 23.72 0.32 -2.76
N LYS A 312 22.96 -0.60 -2.17
CA LYS A 312 23.30 -2.04 -2.11
C LYS A 312 22.13 -2.90 -2.59
N PRO A 313 22.39 -4.06 -3.23
CA PRO A 313 21.33 -5.03 -3.51
C PRO A 313 20.76 -5.61 -2.22
N THR A 314 19.46 -5.91 -2.21
CA THR A 314 18.81 -6.67 -1.14
C THR A 314 18.71 -8.13 -1.54
N ALA A 315 19.33 -9.01 -0.77
CA ALA A 315 19.21 -10.46 -0.97
C ALA A 315 17.80 -10.94 -0.60
N ASP A 316 17.22 -11.83 -1.41
CA ASP A 316 15.99 -12.53 -1.09
C ASP A 316 16.35 -13.96 -0.65
N PRO A 317 16.29 -14.29 0.66
CA PRO A 317 16.68 -15.61 1.14
C PRO A 317 15.75 -16.72 0.65
N LEU A 318 14.51 -16.39 0.26
CA LEU A 318 13.55 -17.34 -0.28
C LEU A 318 13.69 -17.54 -1.79
N GLU A 319 14.37 -16.62 -2.50
CA GLU A 319 14.47 -16.63 -3.96
C GLU A 319 15.87 -16.25 -4.46
N PRO A 320 16.80 -17.21 -4.55
CA PRO A 320 18.17 -16.95 -5.03
C PRO A 320 18.25 -16.34 -6.45
N THR A 321 17.24 -16.59 -7.29
CA THR A 321 17.15 -16.03 -8.65
C THR A 321 16.77 -14.55 -8.68
N ALA A 322 16.34 -13.98 -7.55
CA ALA A 322 16.00 -12.56 -7.40
C ALA A 322 17.23 -11.64 -7.27
N THR A 323 18.38 -12.09 -7.76
CA THR A 323 19.61 -11.30 -7.78
C THR A 323 19.53 -10.26 -8.92
N PRO A 324 19.88 -8.98 -8.67
CA PRO A 324 19.87 -7.96 -9.71
C PRO A 324 21.08 -8.04 -10.63
N ASP A 325 20.84 -7.82 -11.93
CA ASP A 325 21.88 -7.72 -12.97
C ASP A 325 22.22 -6.25 -13.31
N LYS A 326 21.29 -5.33 -12.99
CA LYS A 326 21.40 -3.91 -13.29
C LYS A 326 20.46 -3.07 -12.42
N TYR A 327 20.66 -1.76 -12.48
CA TYR A 327 19.90 -0.75 -11.74
C TYR A 327 19.44 0.37 -12.66
N ILE A 328 18.22 0.84 -12.45
CA ILE A 328 17.59 1.92 -13.24
C ILE A 328 17.41 3.13 -12.32
N ILE A 329 18.02 4.25 -12.70
CA ILE A 329 17.99 5.48 -11.91
C ILE A 329 16.95 6.43 -12.51
N PHE A 330 16.08 6.93 -11.64
CA PHE A 330 15.10 7.95 -11.97
C PHE A 330 15.39 9.25 -11.24
N GLU A 331 15.07 10.37 -11.86
CA GLU A 331 15.21 11.72 -11.32
C GLU A 331 13.89 12.49 -11.42
N ARG A 332 13.59 13.32 -10.43
CA ARG A 332 12.56 14.36 -10.47
C ARG A 332 13.17 15.66 -9.95
N THR A 333 13.22 16.69 -10.79
CA THR A 333 13.64 18.05 -10.40
C THR A 333 12.45 18.85 -9.86
N ALA A 334 12.69 19.81 -8.97
CA ALA A 334 11.69 20.74 -8.46
C ALA A 334 10.84 21.36 -9.58
N GLY A 335 9.55 21.56 -9.30
CA GLY A 335 8.56 22.03 -10.29
C GLY A 335 8.01 20.95 -11.23
N ASN A 336 8.67 19.79 -11.37
CA ASN A 336 8.16 18.65 -12.14
C ASN A 336 7.39 17.64 -11.27
N LEU A 337 6.34 17.04 -11.84
CA LEU A 337 5.51 16.06 -11.13
C LEU A 337 6.02 14.61 -11.28
N GLY A 338 6.65 14.29 -12.42
CA GLY A 338 7.05 12.93 -12.79
C GLY A 338 8.53 12.64 -12.56
N PHE A 339 8.82 11.39 -12.24
CA PHE A 339 10.18 10.84 -12.30
C PHE A 339 10.50 10.42 -13.74
N ARG A 340 11.64 10.86 -14.27
CA ARG A 340 12.17 10.41 -15.58
C ARG A 340 13.35 9.45 -15.38
N LYS A 341 13.47 8.44 -16.25
CA LYS A 341 14.68 7.60 -16.28
C LYS A 341 15.85 8.44 -16.77
N ILE A 342 16.96 8.45 -16.03
CA ILE A 342 18.18 9.18 -16.40
C ILE A 342 19.35 8.26 -16.72
N ALA A 343 19.37 7.05 -16.17
CA ALA A 343 20.46 6.10 -16.39
C ALA A 343 20.05 4.65 -16.14
N GLU A 344 20.85 3.74 -16.68
CA GLU A 344 20.84 2.31 -16.37
C GLU A 344 22.30 1.86 -16.22
N VAL A 345 22.63 1.21 -15.10
CA VAL A 345 24.02 0.84 -14.76
C VAL A 345 24.08 -0.57 -14.21
N LYS A 346 25.24 -1.22 -14.35
CA LYS A 346 25.50 -2.55 -13.74
C LYS A 346 26.02 -2.46 -12.30
N GLY A 347 26.76 -1.40 -12.00
CA GLY A 347 27.33 -1.17 -10.66
C GLY A 347 26.32 -0.61 -9.67
N THR A 348 26.72 -0.54 -8.40
CA THR A 348 25.90 -0.06 -7.29
C THR A 348 26.09 1.44 -7.00
N SER A 349 26.52 2.20 -8.00
CA SER A 349 26.69 3.64 -7.89
C SER A 349 26.51 4.34 -9.23
N PHE A 350 26.19 5.64 -9.16
CA PHE A 350 26.05 6.51 -10.31
C PHE A 350 26.55 7.92 -9.97
N ASP A 351 27.48 8.43 -10.77
CA ASP A 351 28.00 9.79 -10.63
C ASP A 351 27.19 10.75 -11.52
N LEU A 352 26.78 11.89 -10.97
CA LEU A 352 26.10 12.94 -11.72
C LEU A 352 26.73 14.32 -11.47
N LYS A 353 26.45 15.22 -12.41
CA LYS A 353 26.75 16.64 -12.32
C LYS A 353 25.45 17.44 -12.25
N VAL A 354 25.34 18.32 -11.27
CA VAL A 354 24.24 19.28 -11.12
C VAL A 354 24.80 20.69 -11.31
N THR A 355 24.10 21.50 -12.10
CA THR A 355 24.56 22.84 -12.53
C THR A 355 23.67 23.97 -12.06
N ASP A 356 22.54 23.66 -11.46
CA ASP A 356 21.58 24.61 -10.89
C ASP A 356 21.50 24.44 -9.36
N THR A 357 20.54 25.13 -8.75
CA THR A 357 20.29 25.14 -7.31
C THR A 357 18.89 24.65 -6.97
N GLU A 358 18.28 23.88 -7.88
CA GLU A 358 16.98 23.25 -7.67
C GLU A 358 17.12 22.01 -6.78
N VAL A 359 16.00 21.53 -6.25
CA VAL A 359 15.96 20.24 -5.56
C VAL A 359 15.86 19.12 -6.59
N HIS A 360 16.79 18.16 -6.56
CA HIS A 360 16.76 16.96 -7.38
C HIS A 360 16.48 15.74 -6.52
N SER A 361 15.39 15.05 -6.78
CA SER A 361 14.98 13.81 -6.11
C SER A 361 15.31 12.59 -6.99
N PHE A 362 15.73 11.50 -6.36
CA PHE A 362 16.16 10.28 -7.03
C PHE A 362 15.54 9.04 -6.40
N LYS A 363 15.28 8.04 -7.23
CA LYS A 363 14.97 6.68 -6.79
C LYS A 363 15.64 5.67 -7.71
N VAL A 364 15.92 4.49 -7.17
CA VAL A 364 16.62 3.41 -7.88
C VAL A 364 15.73 2.16 -7.89
N LEU A 365 15.62 1.52 -9.06
CA LEU A 365 15.03 0.19 -9.20
C LEU A 365 16.14 -0.83 -9.46
N ALA A 366 16.09 -1.96 -8.78
CA ALA A 366 16.87 -3.14 -9.13
C ALA A 366 16.16 -3.93 -10.23
N ALA A 367 16.91 -4.52 -11.17
CA ALA A 367 16.32 -5.26 -12.28
C ALA A 367 17.16 -6.49 -12.67
N ASN A 368 16.46 -7.53 -13.13
CA ASN A 368 17.04 -8.72 -13.76
C ASN A 368 16.11 -9.21 -14.88
N ALA A 369 16.37 -10.39 -15.44
CA ALA A 369 15.51 -10.97 -16.48
C ALA A 369 14.05 -11.24 -16.03
N GLY A 370 13.79 -11.33 -14.72
CA GLY A 370 12.48 -11.58 -14.12
C GLY A 370 11.61 -10.33 -13.92
N GLY A 371 12.18 -9.13 -14.03
CA GLY A 371 11.45 -7.86 -13.89
C GLY A 371 12.22 -6.79 -13.13
N VAL A 372 11.47 -5.86 -12.54
CA VAL A 372 12.00 -4.74 -11.74
C VAL A 372 11.46 -4.79 -10.32
N SER A 373 12.28 -4.38 -9.36
CA SER A 373 11.89 -4.25 -7.96
C SER A 373 10.86 -3.14 -7.74
N PHE A 374 10.27 -3.12 -6.55
CA PHE A 374 9.69 -1.88 -6.02
C PHE A 374 10.79 -0.81 -5.90
N PRO A 375 10.44 0.49 -5.92
CA PRO A 375 11.44 1.55 -5.80
C PRO A 375 12.11 1.57 -4.43
N SER A 376 13.35 2.05 -4.41
CA SER A 376 13.97 2.58 -3.19
C SER A 376 13.10 3.71 -2.60
N GLU A 377 13.40 4.08 -1.36
CA GLU A 377 13.05 5.42 -0.87
C GLU A 377 13.57 6.52 -1.82
N VAL A 378 12.94 7.68 -1.75
CA VAL A 378 13.34 8.85 -2.53
C VAL A 378 14.30 9.69 -1.71
N LEU A 379 15.50 9.85 -2.23
CA LEU A 379 16.52 10.74 -1.67
C LEU A 379 16.67 11.96 -2.56
N ALA A 380 17.07 13.09 -1.99
CA ALA A 380 17.21 14.33 -2.73
C ALA A 380 18.48 15.09 -2.38
N LEU A 381 18.84 16.02 -3.25
CA LEU A 381 19.96 16.93 -3.04
C LEU A 381 19.62 18.32 -3.56
N ARG A 382 20.39 19.30 -3.08
CA ARG A 382 20.45 20.66 -3.61
C ARG A 382 21.86 21.20 -3.44
N GLU A 383 22.42 21.78 -4.50
CA GLU A 383 23.70 22.50 -4.41
C GLU A 383 23.52 23.86 -3.73
N CYS A 384 24.43 24.20 -2.82
CA CYS A 384 24.44 25.51 -2.19
C CYS A 384 25.07 26.53 -3.15
N PRO A 385 24.45 27.69 -3.42
CA PRO A 385 24.99 28.68 -4.38
C PRO A 385 26.41 29.15 -4.05
N ASP A 386 26.73 29.29 -2.75
CA ASP A 386 28.03 29.73 -2.25
C ASP A 386 29.08 28.59 -2.18
N GLY A 387 28.67 27.35 -2.44
CA GLY A 387 29.52 26.16 -2.38
C GLY A 387 29.78 25.60 -0.99
N SER A 388 29.12 26.13 0.05
CA SER A 388 29.21 25.68 1.45
C SER A 388 28.96 24.17 1.61
N ALA A 389 29.45 23.59 2.71
CA ALA A 389 29.20 22.19 3.03
C ALA A 389 27.69 21.93 3.16
N PRO A 390 27.15 20.89 2.51
CA PRO A 390 25.72 20.61 2.55
C PRO A 390 25.31 20.12 3.95
N ALA A 391 24.07 20.39 4.35
CA ALA A 391 23.43 19.63 5.43
C ALA A 391 23.16 18.18 4.98
N LEU A 392 23.00 17.27 5.93
CA LEU A 392 22.54 15.91 5.69
C LEU A 392 21.08 15.76 6.13
N ILE A 393 20.21 15.31 5.24
CA ILE A 393 18.87 14.84 5.60
C ILE A 393 18.90 13.30 5.67
N VAL A 394 18.60 12.73 6.82
CA VAL A 394 18.50 11.28 7.01
C VAL A 394 17.03 10.89 7.01
N ASN A 395 16.61 10.08 6.03
CA ASN A 395 15.27 9.53 6.03
C ASN A 395 15.21 8.29 6.93
N GLY A 396 14.72 8.47 8.15
CA GLY A 396 14.44 7.40 9.11
C GLY A 396 13.01 6.90 9.07
N PHE A 397 12.10 7.57 8.35
CA PHE A 397 10.70 7.16 8.29
C PHE A 397 10.48 6.07 7.24
N THR A 398 10.67 4.83 7.67
CA THR A 398 10.54 3.63 6.83
C THR A 398 9.35 2.76 7.23
N ARG A 399 8.72 3.06 8.37
CA ARG A 399 7.60 2.28 8.91
C ARG A 399 6.44 2.23 7.93
N VAL A 400 6.00 1.00 7.67
CA VAL A 400 4.65 0.65 7.24
C VAL A 400 4.10 -0.39 8.21
N SER A 401 2.83 -0.30 8.57
CA SER A 401 2.24 -1.23 9.54
C SER A 401 0.73 -1.28 9.47
N GLY A 402 0.16 -2.38 9.97
CA GLY A 402 -1.25 -2.43 10.36
C GLY A 402 -1.56 -1.52 11.57
N PRO A 403 -2.85 -1.36 11.91
CA PRO A 403 -3.28 -0.59 13.08
C PRO A 403 -2.92 -1.27 14.40
N ALA A 404 -2.88 -0.50 15.48
CA ALA A 404 -2.76 -1.05 16.83
C ALA A 404 -3.86 -2.10 17.07
N SER A 405 -3.48 -3.19 17.74
CA SER A 405 -4.40 -4.28 18.08
C SER A 405 -4.23 -4.70 19.53
N PHE A 406 -5.27 -5.31 20.09
CA PHE A 406 -5.27 -5.87 21.43
C PHE A 406 -6.00 -7.21 21.45
N SER A 407 -5.71 -8.02 22.47
CA SER A 407 -6.27 -9.36 22.62
C SER A 407 -6.28 -9.73 24.11
N GLU A 408 -7.42 -9.53 24.77
CA GLU A 408 -7.56 -9.66 26.23
C GLU A 408 -8.89 -10.31 26.60
N GLY A 409 -8.84 -11.42 27.34
CA GLY A 409 -10.04 -12.16 27.76
C GLY A 409 -10.96 -12.50 26.58
N SER A 410 -12.23 -12.11 26.68
CA SER A 410 -13.26 -12.32 25.64
C SER A 410 -13.25 -11.30 24.51
N SER A 411 -12.31 -10.35 24.51
CA SER A 411 -12.23 -9.25 23.55
C SER A 411 -10.93 -9.26 22.74
N ALA A 412 -11.04 -8.92 21.46
CA ALA A 412 -9.92 -8.68 20.57
C ALA A 412 -10.33 -7.78 19.40
N GLY A 413 -9.37 -7.04 18.86
CA GLY A 413 -9.59 -6.25 17.65
C GLY A 413 -8.57 -5.16 17.46
N PHE A 414 -8.91 -4.23 16.57
CA PHE A 414 -8.04 -3.16 16.11
C PHE A 414 -8.49 -1.82 16.70
N ARG A 415 -7.60 -1.17 17.44
CA ARG A 415 -7.77 0.20 17.94
C ARG A 415 -7.05 1.15 17.01
N SER A 416 -7.57 1.30 15.78
CA SER A 416 -7.04 2.25 14.80
C SER A 416 -7.13 3.71 15.25
N GLU A 417 -7.85 3.98 16.34
CA GLU A 417 -7.85 5.25 17.04
C GLU A 417 -6.62 5.48 17.94
N ASP A 418 -5.93 4.42 18.36
CA ASP A 418 -4.73 4.53 19.19
C ASP A 418 -3.49 4.69 18.31
N ASP A 419 -3.40 3.89 17.26
CA ASP A 419 -2.48 4.03 16.14
C ASP A 419 -3.16 3.43 14.90
N PHE A 420 -3.39 4.26 13.88
CA PHE A 420 -3.98 3.82 12.62
C PHE A 420 -3.05 2.85 11.86
N GLY A 421 -1.77 2.80 12.26
CA GLY A 421 -0.71 2.20 11.49
C GLY A 421 -0.19 3.18 10.44
N VAL A 422 0.51 2.63 9.46
CA VAL A 422 1.09 3.42 8.36
C VAL A 422 0.90 2.65 7.06
N PRO A 423 -0.05 3.04 6.20
CA PRO A 423 -0.21 2.41 4.89
C PRO A 423 1.04 2.55 4.01
N TYR A 424 1.26 1.60 3.11
CA TYR A 424 2.22 1.76 2.02
C TYR A 424 1.63 2.72 0.97
N ILE A 425 2.15 3.94 0.90
CA ILE A 425 1.68 5.05 0.05
C ILE A 425 0.26 5.54 0.38
N ARG A 426 -0.74 4.66 0.36
CA ARG A 426 -2.14 4.95 0.66
C ARG A 426 -2.94 3.69 1.00
N ASN A 427 -4.06 3.84 1.69
CA ASN A 427 -5.04 2.82 1.98
C ASN A 427 -6.40 3.20 1.35
N ILE A 428 -7.03 2.23 0.70
CA ILE A 428 -8.38 2.35 0.08
C ILE A 428 -9.37 1.31 0.62
N THR A 429 -8.97 0.55 1.65
CA THR A 429 -9.74 -0.56 2.19
C THR A 429 -10.27 -0.29 3.60
N PHE A 430 -10.00 0.88 4.18
CA PHE A 430 -10.47 1.23 5.51
C PHE A 430 -11.93 1.71 5.46
N SER A 431 -12.85 0.94 6.05
CA SER A 431 -14.26 1.33 6.10
C SER A 431 -14.58 2.27 7.27
N GLY A 432 -13.87 2.11 8.40
CA GLY A 432 -14.10 2.85 9.63
C GLY A 432 -13.55 2.14 10.86
N HIS A 433 -13.65 2.78 12.02
CA HIS A 433 -13.13 2.22 13.28
C HIS A 433 -13.96 0.99 13.72
N GLN A 434 -13.29 -0.01 14.30
CA GLN A 434 -13.96 -1.21 14.80
C GLN A 434 -14.84 -0.87 16.01
N ARG A 435 -16.07 -1.36 16.04
CA ARG A 435 -17.03 -1.17 17.14
C ARG A 435 -17.29 -2.43 17.94
N ASP A 436 -17.26 -3.60 17.31
CA ASP A 436 -17.48 -4.88 17.99
C ASP A 436 -16.18 -5.63 18.22
N PHE A 437 -15.74 -5.65 19.49
CA PHE A 437 -14.50 -6.31 19.91
C PHE A 437 -14.71 -7.71 20.49
N ARG A 438 -15.94 -8.25 20.48
CA ARG A 438 -16.23 -9.57 21.04
C ARG A 438 -15.71 -10.66 20.11
N ARG A 439 -14.94 -11.60 20.67
CA ARG A 439 -14.37 -12.73 19.92
C ARG A 439 -15.41 -13.62 19.24
N ASN A 440 -16.58 -13.76 19.86
CA ASN A 440 -17.67 -14.60 19.36
C ASN A 440 -18.98 -13.82 19.39
N ASN A 441 -19.36 -13.26 18.25
CA ASN A 441 -20.61 -12.53 18.07
C ASN A 441 -21.20 -12.77 16.66
N GLY A 442 -20.96 -13.97 16.12
CA GLY A 442 -21.34 -14.36 14.77
C GLY A 442 -20.85 -13.34 13.73
N ASN A 443 -21.71 -13.01 12.77
CA ASN A 443 -21.45 -12.06 11.68
C ASN A 443 -21.13 -10.62 12.14
N ARG A 444 -21.29 -10.31 13.44
CA ARG A 444 -20.96 -8.99 13.99
C ARG A 444 -19.54 -8.91 14.54
N THR A 445 -18.82 -10.02 14.71
CA THR A 445 -17.43 -9.99 15.16
C THR A 445 -16.58 -9.17 14.19
N GLY A 446 -15.87 -8.16 14.70
CA GLY A 446 -15.07 -7.26 13.87
C GLY A 446 -15.86 -6.17 13.14
N ALA A 447 -17.18 -6.05 13.39
CA ALA A 447 -17.99 -5.01 12.78
C ALA A 447 -17.41 -3.62 13.04
N SER A 448 -17.27 -2.86 11.96
CA SER A 448 -16.66 -1.54 11.94
C SER A 448 -17.64 -0.49 11.42
N ASP A 449 -17.29 0.77 11.58
CA ASP A 449 -17.98 1.85 10.89
C ASP A 449 -17.73 1.81 9.38
N THR A 450 -18.54 2.57 8.64
CA THR A 450 -18.53 2.64 7.18
C THR A 450 -18.34 4.05 6.64
N ASN A 451 -17.99 5.01 7.50
CA ASN A 451 -17.84 6.42 7.17
C ASN A 451 -16.56 6.76 6.36
N TYR A 452 -15.67 5.79 6.12
CA TYR A 452 -14.46 5.95 5.32
C TYR A 452 -14.43 5.08 4.05
N VAL A 453 -15.52 4.37 3.72
CA VAL A 453 -15.58 3.45 2.55
C VAL A 453 -15.24 4.15 1.23
N SER A 454 -15.54 5.45 1.11
CA SER A 454 -15.24 6.28 -0.07
C SER A 454 -13.89 6.98 -0.02
N GLU A 455 -13.14 6.86 1.07
CA GLU A 455 -11.99 7.73 1.32
C GLU A 455 -10.68 7.04 0.92
N VAL A 456 -9.76 7.84 0.39
CA VAL A 456 -8.36 7.45 0.22
C VAL A 456 -7.60 8.01 1.41
N ILE A 457 -6.86 7.14 2.10
CA ILE A 457 -6.10 7.53 3.29
C ILE A 457 -4.61 7.48 2.97
N ALA A 458 -3.91 8.60 3.15
CA ALA A 458 -2.49 8.71 2.90
C ALA A 458 -1.67 7.86 3.89
N GLY A 459 -0.55 7.33 3.38
CA GLY A 459 0.43 6.57 4.15
C GLY A 459 1.85 7.10 3.94
N ASN A 460 2.83 6.22 4.13
CA ASN A 460 4.23 6.56 3.88
C ASN A 460 4.53 6.54 2.38
N THR A 461 4.85 7.71 1.82
CA THR A 461 5.22 7.89 0.41
C THR A 461 6.69 7.63 0.14
N PHE A 462 7.51 7.54 1.20
CA PHE A 462 8.97 7.46 1.16
C PHE A 462 9.62 8.64 0.40
N ASP A 463 8.96 9.80 0.39
CA ASP A 463 9.31 10.97 -0.43
C ASP A 463 9.15 12.29 0.35
N PHE A 464 9.62 12.30 1.60
CA PHE A 464 9.55 13.48 2.48
C PHE A 464 10.85 14.30 2.50
N VAL A 465 11.97 13.74 2.02
CA VAL A 465 13.27 14.43 1.97
C VAL A 465 13.20 15.71 1.16
N ALA A 466 12.51 15.69 0.02
CA ALA A 466 12.40 16.87 -0.83
C ALA A 466 11.64 18.01 -0.13
N GLU A 467 10.65 17.69 0.70
CA GLU A 467 9.85 18.66 1.44
C GLU A 467 10.67 19.36 2.53
N HIS A 468 11.45 18.61 3.30
CA HIS A 468 12.45 19.16 4.23
C HIS A 468 13.51 20.00 3.50
N GLY A 469 14.01 19.46 2.39
CA GLY A 469 15.05 20.06 1.57
C GLY A 469 14.66 21.40 0.95
N MET A 470 13.39 21.57 0.56
CA MET A 470 12.87 22.87 0.10
C MET A 470 12.98 23.92 1.20
N SER A 471 12.51 23.63 2.41
CA SER A 471 12.59 24.57 3.53
C SER A 471 14.02 24.84 4.03
N LEU A 472 14.92 23.85 3.94
CA LEU A 472 16.36 24.06 4.15
C LEU A 472 16.96 25.00 3.09
N GLY A 473 16.55 24.82 1.83
CA GLY A 473 16.93 25.68 0.71
C GLY A 473 16.54 27.15 0.94
N GLU A 474 15.30 27.39 1.40
CA GLU A 474 14.80 28.71 1.78
C GLU A 474 15.52 29.33 2.98
N ALA A 475 16.13 28.50 3.84
CA ALA A 475 17.01 28.94 4.92
C ALA A 475 18.47 29.17 4.46
N GLY A 476 18.76 28.98 3.17
CA GLY A 476 20.08 29.23 2.57
C GLY A 476 21.01 28.03 2.53
N TYR A 477 20.54 26.81 2.83
CA TYR A 477 21.37 25.61 2.87
C TYR A 477 21.31 24.82 1.56
N GLY A 478 22.46 24.30 1.12
CA GLY A 478 22.49 23.11 0.27
C GLY A 478 22.35 21.85 1.14
N PHE A 479 21.93 20.73 0.54
CA PHE A 479 21.81 19.48 1.26
C PHE A 479 22.07 18.27 0.36
N VAL A 480 22.41 17.16 0.98
CA VAL A 480 22.31 15.81 0.43
C VAL A 480 21.50 14.96 1.40
N SER A 481 21.06 13.77 0.96
CA SER A 481 20.32 12.89 1.83
C SER A 481 20.81 11.45 1.79
N ALA A 482 20.47 10.72 2.83
CA ALA A 482 20.83 9.33 3.02
C ALA A 482 19.68 8.55 3.67
N SER A 483 19.62 7.25 3.40
CA SER A 483 18.77 6.34 4.16
C SER A 483 19.30 6.17 5.57
N LEU A 484 18.41 5.89 6.54
CA LEU A 484 18.82 5.54 7.89
C LEU A 484 19.80 4.37 7.92
N LEU A 485 19.55 3.32 7.13
CA LEU A 485 20.38 2.12 7.15
C LEU A 485 21.83 2.40 6.71
N SER A 486 22.04 3.33 5.76
CA SER A 486 23.39 3.74 5.35
C SER A 486 24.18 4.43 6.46
N VAL A 487 23.49 5.15 7.37
CA VAL A 487 24.10 5.77 8.56
C VAL A 487 24.40 4.71 9.61
N GLU A 488 23.45 3.81 9.89
CA GLU A 488 23.62 2.75 10.88
C GLU A 488 24.79 1.82 10.54
N ASN A 489 24.89 1.44 9.25
CA ASN A 489 25.98 0.61 8.73
C ASN A 489 27.33 1.37 8.63
N GLY A 490 27.34 2.69 8.81
CA GLY A 490 28.55 3.51 8.75
C GLY A 490 29.04 3.84 7.34
N GLU A 491 28.21 3.64 6.31
CA GLU A 491 28.51 4.09 4.94
C GLU A 491 28.45 5.61 4.82
N VAL A 492 27.59 6.24 5.63
CA VAL A 492 27.50 7.69 5.78
C VAL A 492 27.97 8.10 7.17
N ASP A 493 29.04 8.89 7.20
CA ASP A 493 29.58 9.48 8.42
C ASP A 493 28.87 10.81 8.72
N LEU A 494 28.25 10.92 9.90
CA LEU A 494 27.54 12.13 10.33
C LEU A 494 28.50 13.30 10.57
N ASP A 495 29.73 13.02 11.01
CA ASP A 495 30.72 14.05 11.36
C ASP A 495 31.22 14.84 10.13
N ALA A 496 30.94 14.34 8.92
CA ALA A 496 31.21 15.02 7.67
C ALA A 496 30.26 16.19 7.38
N TYR A 497 29.19 16.38 8.17
CA TYR A 497 28.13 17.34 7.91
C TYR A 497 27.95 18.33 9.07
N PRO A 498 27.76 19.63 8.78
CA PRO A 498 27.59 20.65 9.81
C PRO A 498 26.24 20.58 10.52
N VAL A 499 25.22 20.05 9.85
CA VAL A 499 23.84 19.90 10.34
C VAL A 499 23.29 18.58 9.80
N VAL A 500 22.62 17.83 10.68
CA VAL A 500 21.89 16.61 10.36
C VAL A 500 20.42 16.83 10.70
N ASP A 501 19.53 16.59 9.74
CA ASP A 501 18.08 16.58 9.88
C ASP A 501 17.58 15.12 9.79
N LEU A 502 17.11 14.56 10.90
CA LEU A 502 16.62 13.19 11.00
C LEU A 502 15.09 13.16 10.94
N ILE A 503 14.57 12.69 9.80
CA ILE A 503 13.14 12.49 9.57
C ILE A 503 12.73 11.19 10.23
N LEU A 504 11.81 11.23 11.20
CA LEU A 504 11.25 10.03 11.80
C LEU A 504 9.77 9.84 11.48
N GLY A 505 9.03 10.84 11.00
CA GLY A 505 7.62 10.63 10.62
C GLY A 505 6.82 9.92 11.73
N LYS A 506 6.16 8.80 11.38
CA LYS A 506 5.53 7.88 12.35
C LYS A 506 6.39 6.66 12.71
N GLN A 507 7.71 6.73 12.58
CA GLN A 507 8.63 5.66 12.95
C GLN A 507 8.38 5.26 14.41
N LYS A 508 8.21 3.95 14.62
CA LYS A 508 7.86 3.36 15.90
C LYS A 508 8.07 1.85 15.84
N THR A 509 8.60 1.30 16.92
CA THR A 509 8.76 -0.12 17.16
C THR A 509 7.44 -0.87 16.92
N THR A 510 7.41 -1.70 15.88
CA THR A 510 6.20 -2.39 15.39
C THR A 510 6.39 -3.89 15.40
N VAL A 511 5.30 -4.60 15.68
CA VAL A 511 5.23 -6.06 15.64
C VAL A 511 4.15 -6.47 14.64
N VAL A 512 4.47 -7.39 13.74
CA VAL A 512 3.50 -7.94 12.78
C VAL A 512 2.85 -9.18 13.37
N GLY A 513 1.51 -9.30 13.25
CA GLY A 513 0.81 -10.53 13.61
C GLY A 513 0.90 -10.89 15.10
N CYS A 514 1.43 -12.09 15.39
CA CYS A 514 1.72 -12.54 16.75
C CYS A 514 3.18 -12.30 17.20
N GLY A 515 3.99 -11.63 16.37
CA GLY A 515 5.36 -11.23 16.68
C GLY A 515 6.42 -12.30 16.51
N LYS A 516 6.13 -13.37 15.77
CA LYS A 516 7.12 -14.40 15.41
C LYS A 516 8.23 -13.88 14.50
N SER A 517 7.94 -12.88 13.66
CA SER A 517 8.93 -12.17 12.83
C SER A 517 9.85 -11.23 13.63
N GLY A 518 9.64 -11.08 14.94
CA GLY A 518 10.35 -10.12 15.76
C GLY A 518 9.77 -8.71 15.63
N VAL A 519 10.65 -7.73 15.77
CA VAL A 519 10.30 -6.31 15.95
C VAL A 519 11.00 -5.47 14.88
N ASN A 520 10.22 -4.61 14.22
CA ASN A 520 10.68 -3.73 13.14
C ASN A 520 10.58 -2.25 13.53
N TYR A 521 11.24 -1.39 12.75
CA TYR A 521 11.07 0.07 12.76
C TYR A 521 11.32 0.77 14.10
N ARG A 522 12.28 0.28 14.89
CA ARG A 522 12.74 1.00 16.09
C ARG A 522 13.05 2.46 15.75
N THR A 523 12.56 3.40 16.55
CA THR A 523 12.79 4.83 16.29
C THR A 523 14.27 5.17 16.42
N PHE A 524 14.96 4.61 17.43
CA PHE A 524 16.41 4.72 17.58
C PHE A 524 17.03 3.35 17.89
N THR A 525 17.65 2.72 16.90
CA THR A 525 18.43 1.50 17.09
C THR A 525 19.67 1.77 17.93
N THR A 526 20.26 0.72 18.53
CA THR A 526 21.51 0.86 19.29
C THR A 526 22.63 1.47 18.45
N GLN A 527 22.70 1.11 17.16
CA GLN A 527 23.66 1.67 16.20
C GLN A 527 23.40 3.17 16.02
N LEU A 528 22.16 3.58 15.74
CA LEU A 528 21.81 4.99 15.58
C LEU A 528 22.10 5.80 16.85
N GLN A 529 21.73 5.29 18.03
CA GLN A 529 22.00 5.94 19.31
C GLN A 529 23.49 6.21 19.52
N SER A 530 24.34 5.23 19.17
CA SER A 530 25.79 5.37 19.24
C SER A 530 26.31 6.45 18.29
N ARG A 531 25.85 6.46 17.03
CA ARG A 531 26.24 7.46 16.02
C ARG A 531 25.82 8.87 16.43
N LEU A 532 24.58 9.06 16.88
CA LEU A 532 24.06 10.37 17.30
C LEU A 532 24.79 10.90 18.54
N ARG A 533 25.12 10.02 19.50
CA ARG A 533 25.93 10.41 20.68
C ARG A 533 27.31 10.91 20.24
N SER A 534 27.99 10.19 19.34
CA SER A 534 29.30 10.59 18.81
C SER A 534 29.22 11.95 18.11
N TYR A 535 28.24 12.11 17.21
CA TYR A 535 28.03 13.32 16.43
C TYR A 535 27.83 14.56 17.32
N LEU A 536 26.98 14.46 18.35
CA LEU A 536 26.74 15.57 19.28
C LEU A 536 27.96 15.88 20.16
N SER A 537 28.67 14.85 20.65
CA SER A 537 29.94 15.05 21.38
C SER A 537 31.04 15.67 20.51
N GLY A 538 31.00 15.42 19.19
CA GLY A 538 31.87 16.04 18.19
C GLY A 538 31.56 17.53 17.92
N GLY A 539 30.44 18.06 18.43
CA GLY A 539 30.00 19.43 18.15
C GLY A 539 28.94 19.53 17.05
N GLY A 540 28.42 18.40 16.59
CA GLY A 540 27.36 18.33 15.58
C GLY A 540 26.07 19.04 15.99
N ARG A 541 25.27 19.38 14.97
CA ARG A 541 23.96 20.01 15.11
C ARG A 541 22.89 19.07 14.58
N LEU A 542 21.96 18.67 15.43
CA LEU A 542 20.94 17.66 15.12
C LEU A 542 19.54 18.26 15.21
N LEU A 543 18.80 18.22 14.11
CA LEU A 543 17.34 18.33 14.12
C LEU A 543 16.76 16.92 14.04
N VAL A 544 15.77 16.61 14.87
CA VAL A 544 15.00 15.36 14.79
C VAL A 544 13.51 15.65 14.95
N SER A 545 12.70 15.11 14.03
CA SER A 545 11.24 15.29 14.06
C SER A 545 10.47 14.00 13.80
N GLY A 546 9.54 13.65 14.69
CA GLY A 546 8.66 12.48 14.53
C GLY A 546 7.62 12.36 15.64
N ALA A 547 6.53 11.61 15.37
CA ALA A 547 5.39 11.50 16.28
C ALA A 547 5.72 10.77 17.59
N TYR A 548 6.67 9.82 17.56
CA TYR A 548 6.99 8.90 18.66
C TYR A 548 8.48 8.99 19.07
N VAL A 549 9.04 10.19 19.02
CA VAL A 549 10.47 10.46 19.33
C VAL A 549 10.86 10.13 20.77
N ALA A 550 9.91 10.15 21.70
CA ALA A 550 10.13 9.82 23.10
C ALA A 550 9.40 8.53 23.47
N SER A 551 8.11 8.38 23.14
CA SER A 551 7.31 7.25 23.63
C SER A 551 7.83 5.88 23.22
N ASP A 552 8.45 5.75 22.04
CA ASP A 552 9.09 4.49 21.62
C ASP A 552 10.30 4.12 22.49
N LEU A 553 10.98 5.10 23.08
CA LEU A 553 12.12 4.92 24.00
C LEU A 553 11.69 4.66 25.44
N PHE A 554 10.39 4.75 25.76
CA PHE A 554 9.84 4.52 27.10
C PHE A 554 8.72 3.47 27.10
N ASP A 555 8.55 2.71 26.01
CA ASP A 555 7.54 1.65 25.93
C ASP A 555 7.95 0.40 26.73
N ASP A 556 7.04 -0.56 26.91
CA ASP A 556 7.30 -1.78 27.67
C ASP A 556 8.42 -2.68 27.10
N ARG A 557 8.88 -2.41 25.87
CA ARG A 557 9.94 -3.16 25.16
C ARG A 557 11.27 -2.41 25.16
N SER A 558 11.29 -1.18 25.66
CA SER A 558 12.47 -0.34 25.79
C SER A 558 13.36 -0.79 26.94
N THR A 559 14.64 -0.44 26.86
CA THR A 559 15.66 -0.76 27.84
C THR A 559 16.08 0.48 28.63
N GLU A 560 16.72 0.31 29.78
CA GLU A 560 17.32 1.44 30.51
C GLU A 560 18.34 2.22 29.66
N ALA A 561 18.99 1.56 28.69
CA ALA A 561 19.87 2.25 27.75
C ALA A 561 19.10 3.20 26.82
N ASP A 562 17.90 2.83 26.39
CA ASP A 562 17.00 3.66 25.59
C ASP A 562 16.51 4.86 26.40
N HIS A 563 16.15 4.63 27.68
CA HIS A 563 15.70 5.68 28.59
C HIS A 563 16.81 6.70 28.84
N ARG A 564 18.04 6.22 29.11
CA ARG A 564 19.22 7.09 29.23
C ARG A 564 19.54 7.81 27.93
N PHE A 565 19.35 7.20 26.77
CA PHE A 565 19.54 7.90 25.50
C PHE A 565 18.55 9.07 25.35
N ALA A 566 17.26 8.86 25.63
CA ALA A 566 16.25 9.91 25.63
C ALA A 566 16.63 11.07 26.57
N ARG A 567 17.03 10.73 27.80
CA ARG A 567 17.42 11.71 28.81
C ARG A 567 18.73 12.40 28.46
N GLU A 568 19.83 11.68 28.31
CA GLU A 568 21.17 12.27 28.21
C GLU A 568 21.50 12.84 26.83
N VAL A 569 20.98 12.23 25.75
CA VAL A 569 21.30 12.63 24.38
C VAL A 569 20.19 13.50 23.80
N LEU A 570 18.93 13.04 23.85
CA LEU A 570 17.82 13.86 23.34
C LEU A 570 17.47 15.00 24.32
N GLY A 571 17.72 14.83 25.62
CA GLY A 571 17.33 15.75 26.71
C GLY A 571 15.85 15.99 26.80
N VAL A 572 15.10 14.90 26.65
CA VAL A 572 13.67 14.84 26.86
C VAL A 572 13.32 13.67 27.76
N GLU A 573 12.20 13.82 28.45
CA GLU A 573 11.44 12.72 29.03
C GLU A 573 10.02 12.76 28.46
N LEU A 574 9.37 11.60 28.36
CA LEU A 574 7.97 11.53 27.93
C LEU A 574 7.07 12.09 29.05
N ASP A 575 6.30 13.14 28.74
CA ASP A 575 5.17 13.54 29.60
C ASP A 575 3.98 12.62 29.31
N ALA A 576 3.52 12.60 28.06
CA ALA A 576 2.44 11.73 27.61
C ALA A 576 2.48 11.54 26.09
N SER A 577 1.79 10.51 25.59
CA SER A 577 1.40 10.42 24.18
C SER A 577 -0.12 10.50 24.11
N ARG A 578 -0.66 11.58 23.54
CA ARG A 578 -2.11 11.85 23.54
C ARG A 578 -2.56 12.60 22.29
N ARG A 579 -3.87 12.58 22.05
CA ARG A 579 -4.48 13.29 20.93
C ARG A 579 -4.46 14.79 21.17
N HIS A 580 -4.13 15.54 20.13
CA HIS A 580 -4.14 17.01 20.13
C HIS A 580 -5.02 17.56 19.00
N ASN A 581 -5.43 18.82 19.13
CA ASN A 581 -6.30 19.50 18.18
C ASN A 581 -5.63 19.94 16.87
N GLY A 582 -4.38 19.55 16.64
CA GLY A 582 -3.63 19.85 15.41
C GLY A 582 -2.98 21.23 15.39
N ARG A 583 -3.10 22.06 16.44
CA ARG A 583 -2.54 23.42 16.47
C ARG A 583 -1.21 23.46 17.23
N LEU A 584 -0.30 24.29 16.77
CA LEU A 584 1.01 24.52 17.39
C LEU A 584 1.23 26.01 17.65
N ALA A 585 1.87 26.31 18.78
CA ALA A 585 2.38 27.63 19.14
C ALA A 585 3.91 27.57 19.12
N VAL A 586 4.54 28.35 18.23
CA VAL A 586 6.00 28.39 18.07
C VAL A 586 6.54 29.65 18.72
N ARG A 587 7.50 29.50 19.64
CA ARG A 587 8.15 30.64 20.29
C ARG A 587 9.11 31.32 19.33
N GLY A 588 9.03 32.65 19.24
CA GLY A 588 9.89 33.44 18.37
C GLY A 588 9.49 33.43 16.88
N ALA A 589 8.42 32.73 16.51
CA ALA A 589 7.89 32.75 15.14
C ALA A 589 6.42 33.20 15.14
N SER A 590 6.09 34.20 14.33
CA SER A 590 4.70 34.56 14.05
C SER A 590 4.08 33.55 13.07
N GLY A 591 2.76 33.39 13.14
CA GLY A 591 2.01 32.52 12.23
C GLY A 591 1.08 31.57 12.95
N ARG A 592 0.20 30.94 12.16
CA ARG A 592 -0.69 29.87 12.63
C ARG A 592 -0.16 28.55 12.10
N TYR A 593 0.43 27.76 12.99
CA TYR A 593 0.98 26.45 12.67
C TYR A 593 -0.07 25.38 12.99
N THR A 594 -0.34 24.54 12.00
CA THR A 594 -1.18 23.34 12.13
C THR A 594 -0.44 22.13 11.59
N PHE A 595 -0.80 20.94 12.06
CA PHE A 595 -0.30 19.68 11.53
C PHE A 595 -1.45 18.72 11.24
N CYS A 596 -1.20 17.80 10.32
CA CYS A 596 -2.16 16.81 9.88
C CYS A 596 -2.53 15.83 11.01
N ASN A 597 -3.68 16.04 11.65
CA ASN A 597 -4.19 15.22 12.76
C ASN A 597 -5.51 14.49 12.43
N THR A 598 -5.90 14.44 11.16
CA THR A 598 -7.10 13.75 10.67
C THR A 598 -6.77 12.87 9.46
N LEU A 599 -7.59 11.84 9.22
CA LEU A 599 -7.45 10.98 8.05
C LEU A 599 -7.83 11.77 6.78
N ASN A 600 -6.98 11.70 5.75
CA ASN A 600 -7.15 12.39 4.47
C ASN A 600 -6.28 11.72 3.38
N ASP A 601 -6.37 12.19 2.15
CA ASP A 601 -5.71 11.63 0.97
C ASP A 601 -4.31 12.19 0.67
N LYS A 602 -3.83 13.19 1.44
CA LYS A 602 -2.59 13.93 1.16
C LYS A 602 -1.43 13.59 2.10
N MET A 603 -1.69 13.52 3.40
CA MET A 603 -0.67 13.32 4.43
C MET A 603 -1.17 12.31 5.46
N TYR A 604 -0.28 11.43 5.92
CA TYR A 604 -0.64 10.47 6.96
C TYR A 604 -1.08 11.20 8.23
N ILE A 605 -2.01 10.59 8.97
CA ILE A 605 -2.52 11.17 10.22
C ILE A 605 -1.46 11.12 11.33
N VAL A 606 -1.32 12.19 12.11
CA VAL A 606 -0.56 12.21 13.37
C VAL A 606 -1.57 12.19 14.53
N GLU A 607 -1.84 10.99 15.07
CA GLU A 607 -2.93 10.78 16.03
C GLU A 607 -2.58 11.22 17.44
N LYS A 608 -1.45 10.71 17.95
CA LYS A 608 -1.02 10.86 19.34
C LYS A 608 0.47 11.22 19.40
N PRO A 609 0.87 12.43 18.96
CA PRO A 609 2.26 12.85 19.07
C PRO A 609 2.67 12.94 20.55
N ASP A 610 3.96 12.83 20.82
CA ASP A 610 4.49 12.91 22.18
C ASP A 610 4.44 14.35 22.74
N ALA A 611 4.03 14.51 23.99
CA ALA A 611 4.31 15.68 24.80
C ALA A 611 5.64 15.46 25.54
N LEU A 612 6.51 16.47 25.51
CA LEU A 612 7.89 16.35 25.99
C LEU A 612 8.11 17.13 27.29
N THR A 613 8.89 16.56 28.20
CA THR A 613 9.47 17.27 29.33
C THR A 613 10.93 17.60 29.01
N PRO A 614 11.33 18.89 28.95
CA PRO A 614 12.72 19.26 28.68
C PRO A 614 13.62 18.90 29.87
N LEU A 615 14.78 18.31 29.57
CA LEU A 615 15.81 17.99 30.56
C LEU A 615 17.14 18.68 30.27
N TYR A 616 18.05 18.66 31.25
CA TYR A 616 19.44 19.14 31.11
C TYR A 616 19.59 20.55 30.54
N GLY A 617 18.77 21.48 31.01
CA GLY A 617 18.80 22.89 30.57
C GLY A 617 18.26 23.12 29.16
N SER A 618 17.55 22.14 28.58
CA SER A 618 16.80 22.35 27.33
C SER A 618 15.62 23.30 27.57
N SER A 619 15.24 24.01 26.52
CA SER A 619 14.14 24.98 26.56
C SER A 619 13.03 24.56 25.59
N VAL A 620 11.78 24.75 26.00
CA VAL A 620 10.63 24.55 25.13
C VAL A 620 10.60 25.67 24.08
N ILE A 621 10.55 25.28 22.81
CA ILE A 621 10.47 26.20 21.66
C ILE A 621 9.13 26.09 20.90
N MET A 622 8.38 25.02 21.12
CA MET A 622 7.06 24.82 20.53
C MET A 622 6.13 24.11 21.52
N GLN A 623 4.85 24.49 21.52
CA GLN A 623 3.82 23.93 22.40
C GLN A 623 2.58 23.53 21.59
N PHE A 624 1.86 22.52 22.07
CA PHE A 624 0.53 22.19 21.55
C PHE A 624 -0.48 23.28 21.93
N GLY A 625 -1.32 23.67 20.98
CA GLY A 625 -2.20 24.84 21.09
C GLY A 625 -3.46 24.62 21.94
N ASP A 626 -3.77 23.39 22.34
CA ASP A 626 -4.88 23.04 23.22
C ASP A 626 -4.50 23.04 24.70
N ASP A 627 -3.35 22.45 25.06
CA ASP A 627 -2.98 22.20 26.46
C ASP A 627 -1.64 22.84 26.88
N ASN A 628 -0.94 23.51 25.96
CA ASN A 628 0.39 24.13 26.15
C ASN A 628 1.51 23.16 26.55
N SER A 629 1.32 21.85 26.44
CA SER A 629 2.41 20.88 26.62
C SER A 629 3.46 21.02 25.51
N ALA A 630 4.70 20.64 25.78
CA ALA A 630 5.80 20.91 24.85
C ALA A 630 5.77 19.95 23.66
N ALA A 631 5.76 20.52 22.45
CA ALA A 631 5.84 19.80 21.17
C ALA A 631 7.27 19.83 20.57
N ALA A 632 8.12 20.77 21.01
CA ALA A 632 9.53 20.77 20.65
C ALA A 632 10.41 21.41 21.72
N VAL A 633 11.61 20.85 21.89
CA VAL A 633 12.63 21.37 22.79
C VAL A 633 13.95 21.58 22.06
N ALA A 634 14.70 22.58 22.49
CA ALA A 634 16.05 22.87 22.00
C ALA A 634 17.05 22.91 23.16
N GLY A 635 18.27 22.41 22.94
CA GLY A 635 19.29 22.38 23.98
C GLY A 635 20.70 22.12 23.48
N ARG A 636 21.65 22.21 24.41
CA ARG A 636 23.05 21.83 24.20
C ARG A 636 23.30 20.42 24.72
N ARG A 637 24.13 19.65 24.02
CA ARG A 637 24.57 18.30 24.43
C ARG A 637 26.06 18.22 24.22
N ASP A 638 26.81 18.23 25.33
CA ASP A 638 28.26 18.37 25.26
C ASP A 638 28.64 19.60 24.40
N LYS A 639 29.41 19.43 23.32
CA LYS A 639 29.77 20.50 22.38
C LYS A 639 28.64 20.81 21.38
N GLY A 640 27.74 19.87 21.14
CA GLY A 640 26.72 19.91 20.11
C GLY A 640 25.46 20.71 20.46
N ARG A 641 24.54 20.73 19.50
CA ARG A 641 23.20 21.35 19.59
C ARG A 641 22.16 20.37 19.08
N ILE A 642 21.00 20.37 19.73
CA ILE A 642 19.89 19.52 19.32
C ILE A 642 18.57 20.27 19.40
N VAL A 643 17.70 19.99 18.44
CA VAL A 643 16.28 20.28 18.48
C VAL A 643 15.52 18.97 18.30
N VAL A 644 14.63 18.66 19.25
CA VAL A 644 13.76 17.49 19.24
C VAL A 644 12.32 17.96 19.09
N MET A 645 11.64 17.53 18.03
CA MET A 645 10.25 17.86 17.73
C MET A 645 9.39 16.60 17.69
N SER A 646 8.30 16.59 18.44
CA SER A 646 7.39 15.43 18.53
C SER A 646 6.25 15.46 17.51
N VAL A 647 6.26 16.45 16.62
CA VAL A 647 5.42 16.50 15.42
C VAL A 647 6.34 16.27 14.22
N PRO A 648 6.02 15.39 13.27
CA PRO A 648 6.78 15.29 12.02
C PRO A 648 6.76 16.61 11.25
N PHE A 649 7.91 17.11 10.82
CA PHE A 649 7.98 18.40 10.12
C PHE A 649 7.20 18.39 8.79
N GLU A 650 7.26 17.29 8.05
CA GLU A 650 6.51 17.07 6.83
C GLU A 650 4.98 17.17 7.06
N SER A 651 4.50 16.84 8.27
CA SER A 651 3.07 16.90 8.59
C SER A 651 2.55 18.31 8.86
N VAL A 652 3.43 19.31 9.00
CA VAL A 652 3.06 20.71 9.22
C VAL A 652 2.47 21.30 7.94
N GLU A 653 1.28 21.89 8.05
CA GLU A 653 0.52 22.36 6.90
C GLU A 653 1.00 23.72 6.38
N GLY A 654 1.21 23.78 5.07
CA GLY A 654 1.55 24.99 4.32
C GLY A 654 3.05 25.19 4.14
N ASP A 655 3.47 25.34 2.88
CA ASP A 655 4.87 25.49 2.46
C ASP A 655 5.54 26.67 3.21
N GLU A 656 4.91 27.85 3.22
CA GLU A 656 5.45 29.02 3.93
C GLU A 656 5.59 28.82 5.45
N ASN A 657 4.69 28.03 6.06
CA ASN A 657 4.78 27.71 7.49
C ASN A 657 5.98 26.80 7.73
N ARG A 658 6.18 25.78 6.91
CA ARG A 658 7.36 24.90 7.00
C ARG A 658 8.65 25.67 6.80
N ASP A 659 8.71 26.59 5.84
CA ASP A 659 9.91 27.41 5.59
C ASP A 659 10.25 28.31 6.78
N ARG A 660 9.25 29.00 7.37
CA ARG A 660 9.44 29.80 8.58
C ARG A 660 9.86 28.92 9.76
N LEU A 661 9.20 27.79 9.94
CA LEU A 661 9.52 26.86 11.02
C LEU A 661 10.95 26.33 10.90
N MET A 662 11.38 25.88 9.72
CA MET A 662 12.73 25.39 9.50
C MET A 662 13.78 26.44 9.84
N LYS A 663 13.58 27.71 9.47
CA LYS A 663 14.46 28.82 9.87
C LYS A 663 14.57 28.93 11.40
N THR A 664 13.44 28.91 12.12
CA THR A 664 13.42 28.95 13.58
C THR A 664 14.12 27.74 14.21
N LEU A 665 13.94 26.53 13.67
CA LEU A 665 14.60 25.31 14.16
C LEU A 665 16.13 25.44 13.99
N LEU A 666 16.60 25.91 12.84
CA LEU A 666 18.03 26.10 12.56
C LEU A 666 18.66 27.22 13.39
N GLU A 667 17.93 28.29 13.71
CA GLU A 667 18.39 29.35 14.61
C GLU A 667 18.68 28.80 16.02
N ASN A 668 17.87 27.88 16.50
CA ASN A 668 18.08 27.18 17.78
C ASN A 668 19.26 26.21 17.76
N LEU A 669 19.80 25.89 16.58
CA LEU A 669 20.99 25.06 16.39
C LEU A 669 22.29 25.87 16.24
N ARG A 670 22.24 27.20 16.31
CA ARG A 670 23.42 28.05 16.13
C ARG A 670 24.43 28.00 17.29
#